data_AF-A0A2G8SQF0-F1
#
_entry.id   AF-A0A2G8SQF0-F1
#
_cell.length_a   1.000
_cell.length_b   1.000
_cell.length_c   1.000
_cell.angle_alpha   90.00
_cell.angle_beta   90.00
_cell.angle_gamma   90.00
#
_symmetry.space_group_name_H-M   'P 1'
#
loop_
_entity.id
_entity.type
_entity.pdbx_description
1 polymer ?
#
loop_
_entity_poly.entity_id
_entity_poly.type
_entity_poly.pdbx_seq_one_letter_code
_entity_poly.pdbx_strand_id
1 'polypeptide(L)'
;MNVWYEKRSLLEPAAQANMGWAGKIRVNGTAYKWMGQDDRSKSASVTNIQITPTRSIFVIQAGPMNLTVTFLSPIEADDWVKQSIPFSYVSVEAQSLDGNSYPVQLYSDISAEWVSGDRSSQVRWSNANTGSSIYHEIQLQSPQQNSEIANQAQDGTVYYAMSTAQPNISWQIDRDETTRAGFQTNGILTNTMSTAFSSISPNYTVFGLAVDLGTIQSTSSPITWSVGYVRDPAVTYTTATGAMQQRRPYYVTQYANISDVIDAFTGDFTGAYDRAVALDQKIMSAASQISSQYSDIVSLATRQTMGALDITIATDSSGHLVPGDVKIFMKNLGTDRRVNAVEHIFAAFPMYLYLNASLGGALLEPLLEVQVSRTGQPYAAQDLGDVYPTATDPTVAPTQGVEQTGNMLIMELAHARISGNGTLLSRYYSTTKRWADYLVCNAIKSVNQTNKDQDKVVDSANIALKGVIGVKAMAEIAHALGQDSDAVEYGNQSTSLLSSWLSLATSMDGSHLLGTYGDQESWSLMYNLFSDKMLGLNLVSQSVIDTQTRYLSSLLAKAPEWGLPIDSTAGQFGNAAWSLYASAFVSDTTVRDSLIESVYNHANFNQTVGAFPERYNVTSNAVNNGRAGPALGGLFSHLVLTVPNQTISADSPFGPDGTGNGGPSSNAGAIADGVIGGLAFVGIVVAAFVVLRRRRAQQHEEAGKPKVMRQVPPHPTVTPYYQDSTTGFTGTTAALAGIEPDPYEGVGVIPPSKAKASPNRPHHDVPFESIATSDDSQAGSAWSRGLLSPAGAPSVSPTDVLGLRTEVENLRRVIHDIRAERLEPPPEYIEG
;
A
#
# COMPACT_ATOMS: atom_id res chain seq x y z
N MET A 1 -11.21 -3.22 2.01
CA MET A 1 -11.67 -2.13 1.10
C MET A 1 -10.51 -1.18 0.79
N ASN A 2 -10.16 -0.80 -0.45
CA ASN A 2 -10.76 -0.87 -1.81
C ASN A 2 -11.25 0.48 -2.39
N VAL A 3 -11.41 1.57 -1.62
CA VAL A 3 -11.65 2.91 -2.23
C VAL A 3 -10.40 3.43 -2.95
N TRP A 4 -9.20 3.00 -2.50
CA TRP A 4 -7.96 3.19 -3.25
C TRP A 4 -7.73 2.16 -4.36
N TYR A 5 -8.42 1.00 -4.34
CA TYR A 5 -8.52 0.14 -5.54
C TYR A 5 -9.23 0.94 -6.63
N GLU A 6 -10.35 1.55 -6.27
CA GLU A 6 -11.25 2.20 -7.21
C GLU A 6 -10.87 3.63 -7.61
N LYS A 7 -9.60 4.00 -7.40
CA LYS A 7 -9.06 5.28 -7.87
C LYS A 7 -7.72 5.16 -8.61
N ARG A 8 -7.13 3.95 -8.70
CA ARG A 8 -5.77 3.74 -9.21
C ARG A 8 -5.67 2.95 -10.52
N SER A 9 -6.78 2.65 -11.18
CA SER A 9 -6.77 2.22 -12.58
C SER A 9 -6.09 3.23 -13.52
N LEU A 10 -5.99 4.50 -13.10
CA LEU A 10 -5.34 5.59 -13.83
C LEU A 10 -3.86 5.35 -14.19
N LEU A 11 -3.19 4.33 -13.65
CA LEU A 11 -1.73 4.14 -13.81
C LEU A 11 -1.33 2.66 -14.05
N GLU A 12 -2.04 1.98 -14.96
CA GLU A 12 -1.68 0.67 -15.53
C GLU A 12 -1.73 0.76 -17.07
N PRO A 13 -0.71 0.30 -17.84
CA PRO A 13 -0.75 0.35 -19.30
C PRO A 13 -1.74 -0.64 -19.95
N ALA A 14 -2.23 -1.63 -19.19
CA ALA A 14 -3.18 -2.63 -19.66
C ALA A 14 -4.63 -2.21 -19.34
N ALA A 15 -5.31 -1.61 -20.32
CA ALA A 15 -6.75 -1.32 -20.32
C ALA A 15 -7.29 -0.61 -19.06
N GLN A 16 -6.96 0.69 -18.94
CA GLN A 16 -7.51 1.64 -17.96
C GLN A 16 -9.04 1.54 -17.77
N ALA A 17 -9.49 0.88 -16.70
CA ALA A 17 -10.88 0.91 -16.26
C ALA A 17 -11.12 2.20 -15.45
N ASN A 18 -11.32 3.34 -16.12
CA ASN A 18 -11.52 4.65 -15.47
C ASN A 18 -12.62 4.61 -14.40
N MET A 19 -12.43 5.37 -13.32
CA MET A 19 -13.41 5.50 -12.23
C MET A 19 -13.56 6.97 -11.86
N GLY A 20 -14.67 7.56 -12.29
CA GLY A 20 -14.98 8.96 -12.07
C GLY A 20 -15.14 9.29 -10.60
N TRP A 21 -14.31 10.22 -10.13
CA TRP A 21 -14.52 10.94 -8.87
C TRP A 21 -14.12 12.40 -9.07
N ALA A 22 -15.07 13.32 -8.96
CA ALA A 22 -14.84 14.75 -9.09
C ALA A 22 -14.98 15.47 -7.75
N GLY A 23 -14.26 16.58 -7.60
CA GLY A 23 -14.28 17.44 -6.42
C GLY A 23 -14.14 18.91 -6.81
N LYS A 24 -15.05 19.76 -6.34
CA LYS A 24 -15.08 21.20 -6.63
C LYS A 24 -15.24 22.05 -5.36
N ILE A 25 -14.69 23.26 -5.41
CA ILE A 25 -15.05 24.37 -4.54
C ILE A 25 -15.55 25.52 -5.41
N ARG A 26 -16.59 26.21 -4.97
CA ARG A 26 -17.07 27.45 -5.58
C ARG A 26 -16.83 28.59 -4.60
N VAL A 27 -15.97 29.53 -4.96
CA VAL A 27 -15.60 30.69 -4.13
C VAL A 27 -16.08 31.95 -4.83
N ASN A 28 -16.93 32.74 -4.17
CA ASN A 28 -17.47 34.01 -4.68
C ASN A 28 -17.94 33.90 -6.15
N GLY A 29 -18.76 32.88 -6.44
CA GLY A 29 -19.28 32.60 -7.78
C GLY A 29 -18.37 31.81 -8.73
N THR A 30 -17.06 31.69 -8.45
CA THR A 30 -16.11 31.00 -9.33
C THR A 30 -15.85 29.56 -8.88
N ALA A 31 -16.07 28.58 -9.75
CA ALA A 31 -15.84 27.16 -9.47
C ALA A 31 -14.44 26.67 -9.88
N TYR A 32 -13.71 26.11 -8.92
CA TYR A 32 -12.41 25.49 -9.06
C TYR A 32 -12.50 23.97 -8.84
N LYS A 33 -11.82 23.18 -9.66
CA LYS A 33 -11.68 21.73 -9.45
C LYS A 33 -10.47 21.45 -8.56
N TRP A 34 -10.68 20.71 -7.47
CA TRP A 34 -9.61 20.18 -6.61
C TRP A 34 -9.35 18.68 -6.85
N MET A 35 -10.22 18.01 -7.62
CA MET A 35 -10.05 16.61 -8.01
C MET A 35 -10.90 16.26 -9.24
N GLY A 36 -10.42 15.29 -10.04
CA GLY A 36 -11.16 14.69 -11.15
C GLY A 36 -11.01 15.46 -12.47
N GLN A 37 -11.41 14.81 -13.56
CA GLN A 37 -11.47 15.46 -14.87
C GLN A 37 -12.80 16.18 -15.04
N ASP A 38 -12.71 17.49 -15.22
CA ASP A 38 -13.80 18.40 -15.56
C ASP A 38 -13.21 19.62 -16.24
N ASP A 39 -13.46 19.79 -17.53
CA ASP A 39 -12.89 20.89 -18.32
C ASP A 39 -13.66 22.21 -18.16
N ARG A 40 -14.79 22.19 -17.44
CA ARG A 40 -15.65 23.36 -17.22
C ARG A 40 -15.23 24.21 -16.01
N SER A 41 -14.40 23.67 -15.11
CA SER A 41 -13.91 24.35 -13.90
C SER A 41 -12.45 24.78 -14.00
N LYS A 42 -12.09 25.91 -13.38
CA LYS A 42 -10.69 26.34 -13.26
C LYS A 42 -9.90 25.29 -12.46
N SER A 43 -8.69 24.93 -12.90
CA SER A 43 -7.82 24.08 -12.08
C SER A 43 -7.42 24.79 -10.80
N ALA A 44 -7.54 24.11 -9.66
CA ALA A 44 -6.85 24.49 -8.44
C ALA A 44 -5.40 23.94 -8.45
N SER A 45 -4.50 24.57 -7.73
CA SER A 45 -3.07 24.22 -7.73
C SER A 45 -2.69 23.46 -6.46
N VAL A 46 -2.14 22.25 -6.59
CA VAL A 46 -1.55 21.52 -5.45
C VAL A 46 -0.25 22.21 -5.05
N THR A 47 -0.15 22.63 -3.78
CA THR A 47 1.02 23.34 -3.22
C THR A 47 1.82 22.50 -2.25
N ASN A 48 1.21 21.48 -1.63
CA ASN A 48 1.90 20.51 -0.78
C ASN A 48 1.20 19.14 -0.82
N ILE A 49 1.97 18.07 -0.61
CA ILE A 49 1.50 16.69 -0.50
C ILE A 49 2.19 16.05 0.71
N GLN A 50 1.41 15.45 1.59
CA GLN A 50 1.91 14.61 2.68
C GLN A 50 1.24 13.24 2.64
N ILE A 51 2.03 12.18 2.67
CA ILE A 51 1.54 10.81 2.82
C ILE A 51 1.96 10.31 4.21
N THR A 52 1.06 9.62 4.87
CA THR A 52 1.21 9.00 6.20
C THR A 52 0.68 7.56 6.12
N PRO A 53 0.91 6.70 7.12
CA PRO A 53 0.40 5.32 7.13
C PRO A 53 -1.11 5.17 6.85
N THR A 54 -1.97 6.12 7.29
CA THR A 54 -3.44 6.06 7.13
C THR A 54 -4.02 7.15 6.20
N ARG A 55 -3.34 8.29 6.01
CA ARG A 55 -3.87 9.45 5.25
C ARG A 55 -3.01 9.83 4.04
N SER A 56 -3.67 10.40 3.03
CA SER A 56 -3.04 11.21 1.98
C SER A 56 -3.62 12.63 2.05
N ILE A 57 -2.77 13.62 2.31
CA ILE A 57 -3.15 15.00 2.59
C ILE A 57 -2.61 15.90 1.48
N PHE A 58 -3.49 16.69 0.86
CA PHE A 58 -3.15 17.62 -0.21
C PHE A 58 -3.50 19.04 0.23
N VAL A 59 -2.56 19.96 0.11
CA VAL A 59 -2.83 21.40 0.24
C VAL A 59 -3.04 21.96 -1.16
N ILE A 60 -4.18 22.60 -1.41
CA ILE A 60 -4.65 22.97 -2.75
C ILE A 60 -5.17 24.41 -2.75
N GLN A 61 -4.53 25.29 -3.52
CA GLN A 61 -4.98 26.67 -3.68
C GLN A 61 -6.10 26.77 -4.74
N ALA A 62 -7.25 27.31 -4.33
CA ALA A 62 -8.43 27.52 -5.15
C ALA A 62 -8.88 29.00 -5.08
N GLY A 63 -8.24 29.85 -5.89
CA GLY A 63 -8.47 31.29 -5.85
C GLY A 63 -7.93 31.90 -4.54
N PRO A 64 -8.74 32.67 -3.78
CA PRO A 64 -8.33 33.23 -2.50
C PRO A 64 -8.44 32.24 -1.33
N MET A 65 -8.97 31.02 -1.55
CA MET A 65 -9.05 29.98 -0.54
C MET A 65 -7.92 28.96 -0.71
N ASN A 66 -7.36 28.51 0.40
CA ASN A 66 -6.54 27.31 0.48
C ASN A 66 -7.41 26.16 1.01
N LEU A 67 -7.27 24.98 0.43
CA LEU A 67 -7.93 23.76 0.86
C LEU A 67 -6.91 22.80 1.48
N THR A 68 -7.30 22.14 2.57
CA THR A 68 -6.67 20.90 3.02
C THR A 68 -7.62 19.75 2.69
N VAL A 69 -7.24 18.92 1.72
CA VAL A 69 -8.02 17.76 1.29
C VAL A 69 -7.35 16.50 1.81
N THR A 70 -8.00 15.80 2.73
CA THR A 70 -7.49 14.59 3.37
C THR A 70 -8.29 13.38 2.93
N PHE A 71 -7.63 12.43 2.26
CA PHE A 71 -8.14 11.09 2.02
C PHE A 71 -7.74 10.20 3.20
N LEU A 72 -8.71 9.75 3.98
CA LEU A 72 -8.50 8.88 5.15
C LEU A 72 -9.10 7.50 4.86
N SER A 73 -8.26 6.46 4.89
CA SER A 73 -8.72 5.08 4.98
C SER A 73 -8.30 4.56 6.35
N PRO A 74 -9.25 4.43 7.31
CA PRO A 74 -8.94 3.99 8.66
C PRO A 74 -8.25 2.63 8.69
N ILE A 75 -7.29 2.49 9.60
CA ILE A 75 -6.67 1.22 9.96
C ILE A 75 -6.88 1.06 11.46
N GLU A 76 -7.65 0.04 11.82
CA GLU A 76 -8.29 -0.14 13.12
C GLU A 76 -7.96 -1.55 13.64
N ALA A 77 -6.68 -1.94 13.57
CA ALA A 77 -6.22 -3.32 13.76
C ALA A 77 -6.66 -3.97 15.09
N ASP A 78 -6.94 -3.15 16.12
CA ASP A 78 -7.41 -3.56 17.45
C ASP A 78 -8.95 -3.62 17.58
N ASP A 79 -9.70 -3.07 16.63
CA ASP A 79 -11.17 -3.10 16.57
C ASP A 79 -11.62 -3.76 15.26
N TRP A 80 -11.83 -5.08 15.31
CA TRP A 80 -12.16 -5.87 14.14
C TRP A 80 -13.51 -5.52 13.52
N VAL A 81 -14.47 -4.98 14.30
CA VAL A 81 -15.71 -4.46 13.75
C VAL A 81 -15.38 -3.29 12.83
N LYS A 82 -14.71 -2.25 13.34
CA LYS A 82 -14.31 -1.08 12.55
C LYS A 82 -13.39 -1.43 11.38
N GLN A 83 -12.40 -2.30 11.57
CA GLN A 83 -11.48 -2.70 10.50
C GLN A 83 -12.16 -3.44 9.36
N SER A 84 -13.26 -4.14 9.64
CA SER A 84 -14.06 -4.83 8.62
C SER A 84 -15.10 -3.93 7.93
N ILE A 85 -15.41 -2.74 8.49
CA ILE A 85 -16.27 -1.76 7.81
C ILE A 85 -15.53 -1.29 6.55
N PRO A 86 -16.13 -1.42 5.35
CA PRO A 86 -15.39 -1.12 4.13
C PRO A 86 -15.05 0.38 3.97
N PHE A 87 -15.82 1.32 4.52
CA PHE A 87 -15.79 2.71 4.05
C PHE A 87 -14.44 3.47 4.21
N SER A 88 -14.26 4.52 3.40
CA SER A 88 -13.19 5.51 3.54
C SER A 88 -13.73 6.94 3.41
N TYR A 89 -13.04 7.90 4.00
CA TYR A 89 -13.44 9.31 3.99
C TYR A 89 -12.62 10.15 3.01
N VAL A 90 -13.25 11.23 2.53
CA VAL A 90 -12.57 12.43 2.05
C VAL A 90 -13.08 13.60 2.88
N SER A 91 -12.18 14.29 3.55
CA SER A 91 -12.49 15.52 4.26
C SER A 91 -11.87 16.73 3.55
N VAL A 92 -12.59 17.84 3.53
CA VAL A 92 -12.12 19.13 3.01
C VAL A 92 -12.27 20.19 4.09
N GLU A 93 -11.15 20.83 4.42
CA GLU A 93 -11.10 22.06 5.19
C GLU A 93 -10.75 23.21 4.25
N ALA A 94 -11.28 24.40 4.50
CA ALA A 94 -11.02 25.58 3.68
C ALA A 94 -10.64 26.77 4.57
N GLN A 95 -9.64 27.54 4.15
CA GLN A 95 -9.17 28.75 4.84
C GLN A 95 -8.81 29.84 3.85
N SER A 96 -9.22 31.08 4.12
CA SER A 96 -8.86 32.26 3.33
C SER A 96 -7.37 32.59 3.43
N LEU A 97 -6.74 32.90 2.31
CA LEU A 97 -5.32 33.27 2.20
C LEU A 97 -5.04 34.73 2.58
N ASP A 98 -6.04 35.61 2.51
CA ASP A 98 -5.89 37.05 2.75
C ASP A 98 -6.65 37.55 3.99
N GLY A 99 -7.33 36.64 4.70
CA GLY A 99 -8.12 36.93 5.89
C GLY A 99 -9.54 37.44 5.60
N ASN A 100 -9.91 37.69 4.34
CA ASN A 100 -11.27 38.06 3.98
C ASN A 100 -12.23 36.85 4.07
N SER A 101 -13.52 37.13 4.23
CA SER A 101 -14.57 36.10 4.18
C SER A 101 -15.21 36.02 2.80
N TYR A 102 -15.45 34.81 2.30
CA TYR A 102 -16.01 34.55 0.98
C TYR A 102 -17.22 33.63 1.03
N PRO A 103 -18.22 33.78 0.14
CA PRO A 103 -19.22 32.76 -0.10
C PRO A 103 -18.56 31.49 -0.64
N VAL A 104 -18.72 30.37 0.05
CA VAL A 104 -18.09 29.08 -0.30
C VAL A 104 -19.13 27.96 -0.38
N GLN A 105 -19.14 27.24 -1.50
CA GLN A 105 -19.83 25.96 -1.65
C GLN A 105 -18.82 24.86 -1.99
N LEU A 106 -19.04 23.65 -1.46
CA LEU A 106 -18.24 22.47 -1.79
C LEU A 106 -19.11 21.38 -2.43
N TYR A 107 -18.49 20.58 -3.29
CA TYR A 107 -19.14 19.52 -4.06
C TYR A 107 -18.19 18.36 -4.32
N SER A 108 -18.71 17.14 -4.26
CA SER A 108 -18.04 15.97 -4.82
C SER A 108 -19.06 14.97 -5.38
N ASP A 109 -18.67 14.24 -6.42
CA ASP A 109 -19.47 13.17 -7.04
C ASP A 109 -18.59 11.96 -7.38
N ILE A 110 -19.17 10.77 -7.29
CA ILE A 110 -18.63 9.56 -7.95
C ILE A 110 -19.50 9.19 -9.16
N SER A 111 -18.96 8.43 -10.11
CA SER A 111 -19.70 7.87 -11.25
C SER A 111 -20.15 6.42 -11.00
N ALA A 112 -20.99 5.88 -11.87
CA ALA A 112 -21.37 4.47 -11.87
C ALA A 112 -20.20 3.48 -12.16
N GLU A 113 -19.02 3.97 -12.54
CA GLU A 113 -17.85 3.14 -12.89
C GLU A 113 -17.22 2.41 -11.69
N TRP A 114 -17.61 2.79 -10.47
CA TRP A 114 -17.29 2.12 -9.21
C TRP A 114 -18.06 0.81 -9.01
N VAL A 115 -19.05 0.48 -9.86
CA VAL A 115 -19.93 -0.68 -9.61
C VAL A 115 -19.39 -1.98 -10.23
N SER A 116 -18.77 -1.92 -11.41
CA SER A 116 -18.34 -3.11 -12.17
C SER A 116 -17.38 -2.80 -13.31
N GLY A 117 -16.39 -3.69 -13.49
CA GLY A 117 -15.37 -3.63 -14.55
C GLY A 117 -15.94 -3.68 -15.97
N ASP A 118 -17.15 -4.22 -16.13
CA ASP A 118 -17.89 -4.15 -17.39
C ASP A 118 -18.62 -2.81 -17.50
N ARG A 119 -18.03 -1.88 -18.24
CA ARG A 119 -18.62 -0.55 -18.49
C ARG A 119 -19.90 -0.59 -19.34
N SER A 120 -20.30 -1.75 -19.90
CA SER A 120 -21.58 -1.93 -20.61
C SER A 120 -22.73 -2.37 -19.70
N SER A 121 -22.43 -2.88 -18.50
CA SER A 121 -23.42 -3.40 -17.56
C SER A 121 -24.43 -2.35 -17.09
N GLN A 122 -25.69 -2.77 -16.94
CA GLN A 122 -26.78 -1.94 -16.44
C GLN A 122 -26.70 -1.79 -14.92
N VAL A 123 -26.77 -0.55 -14.44
CA VAL A 123 -26.86 -0.22 -13.01
C VAL A 123 -28.26 0.24 -12.64
N ARG A 124 -28.60 0.09 -11.36
CA ARG A 124 -29.73 0.76 -10.69
C ARG A 124 -29.18 1.52 -9.49
N TRP A 125 -29.93 2.50 -9.03
CA TRP A 125 -29.54 3.32 -7.91
C TRP A 125 -30.72 3.80 -7.08
N SER A 126 -30.45 4.23 -5.86
CA SER A 126 -31.40 4.91 -4.99
C SER A 126 -30.72 6.02 -4.17
N ASN A 127 -31.51 6.87 -3.52
CA ASN A 127 -31.06 7.79 -2.49
C ASN A 127 -31.84 7.49 -1.20
N ALA A 128 -31.17 7.59 -0.06
CA ALA A 128 -31.75 7.40 1.26
C ALA A 128 -31.26 8.48 2.23
N ASN A 129 -32.08 8.76 3.25
CA ASN A 129 -31.76 9.65 4.35
C ASN A 129 -32.31 9.04 5.64
N THR A 130 -31.43 8.76 6.61
CA THR A 130 -31.78 8.12 7.89
C THR A 130 -32.15 9.14 8.97
N GLY A 131 -31.91 10.42 8.72
CA GLY A 131 -31.86 11.48 9.73
C GLY A 131 -30.45 11.73 10.26
N SER A 132 -29.55 10.75 10.21
CA SER A 132 -28.14 10.82 10.66
C SER A 132 -27.13 10.86 9.51
N SER A 133 -27.47 10.24 8.38
CA SER A 133 -26.74 10.32 7.12
C SER A 133 -27.69 10.46 5.93
N ILE A 134 -27.15 11.01 4.84
CA ILE A 134 -27.73 10.94 3.50
C ILE A 134 -26.75 10.19 2.59
N TYR A 135 -27.25 9.24 1.82
CA TYR A 135 -26.42 8.44 0.94
C TYR A 135 -27.10 8.05 -0.37
N HIS A 136 -26.28 7.83 -1.39
CA HIS A 136 -26.64 7.22 -2.66
C HIS A 136 -26.20 5.76 -2.65
N GLU A 137 -27.07 4.87 -3.11
CA GLU A 137 -26.80 3.45 -3.30
C GLU A 137 -26.72 3.14 -4.81
N ILE A 138 -25.73 2.36 -5.24
CA ILE A 138 -25.51 2.02 -6.65
C ILE A 138 -25.11 0.54 -6.78
N GLN A 139 -25.81 -0.21 -7.63
CA GLN A 139 -25.56 -1.64 -7.81
C GLN A 139 -25.90 -2.10 -9.24
N LEU A 140 -25.33 -3.23 -9.66
CA LEU A 140 -25.74 -3.87 -10.91
C LEU A 140 -27.21 -4.27 -10.86
N GLN A 141 -27.90 -4.20 -12.00
CA GLN A 141 -29.24 -4.79 -12.13
C GLN A 141 -29.18 -6.32 -12.11
N SER A 142 -28.08 -6.89 -12.61
CA SER A 142 -27.82 -8.33 -12.71
C SER A 142 -26.44 -8.67 -12.12
N PRO A 143 -26.27 -8.64 -10.79
CA PRO A 143 -24.99 -8.96 -10.15
C PRO A 143 -24.59 -10.43 -10.33
N GLN A 144 -23.28 -10.71 -10.34
CA GLN A 144 -22.70 -12.05 -10.43
C GLN A 144 -21.84 -12.36 -9.21
N GLN A 145 -22.37 -13.19 -8.30
CA GLN A 145 -21.69 -13.56 -7.06
C GLN A 145 -20.31 -14.19 -7.32
N ASN A 146 -19.31 -13.77 -6.54
CA ASN A 146 -17.91 -14.21 -6.61
C ASN A 146 -17.23 -14.01 -7.98
N SER A 147 -17.74 -13.11 -8.83
CA SER A 147 -17.16 -12.80 -10.14
C SER A 147 -16.38 -11.47 -10.10
N GLU A 148 -15.30 -11.38 -10.87
CA GLU A 148 -14.55 -10.14 -11.09
C GLU A 148 -14.29 -9.89 -12.57
N ILE A 149 -14.53 -8.66 -13.02
CA ILE A 149 -14.17 -8.16 -14.35
C ILE A 149 -13.19 -7.01 -14.15
N ALA A 150 -12.06 -7.01 -14.87
CA ALA A 150 -11.01 -5.99 -14.76
C ALA A 150 -10.56 -5.70 -13.29
N ASN A 151 -10.51 -6.73 -12.45
CA ASN A 151 -10.21 -6.66 -11.01
C ASN A 151 -11.23 -5.91 -10.12
N GLN A 152 -12.43 -5.61 -10.65
CA GLN A 152 -13.59 -5.12 -9.89
C GLN A 152 -14.62 -6.25 -9.72
N ALA A 153 -15.11 -6.41 -8.49
CA ALA A 153 -16.17 -7.38 -8.17
C ALA A 153 -17.47 -7.07 -8.93
N GLN A 154 -18.33 -8.08 -9.06
CA GLN A 154 -19.59 -8.01 -9.81
C GLN A 154 -20.84 -8.20 -8.92
N ASP A 155 -20.65 -8.23 -7.60
CA ASP A 155 -21.66 -8.63 -6.61
C ASP A 155 -21.75 -7.70 -5.40
N GLY A 156 -21.06 -6.56 -5.40
CA GLY A 156 -21.20 -5.56 -4.36
C GLY A 156 -22.06 -4.36 -4.75
N THR A 157 -22.29 -3.52 -3.75
CA THR A 157 -23.09 -2.28 -3.83
C THR A 157 -22.24 -1.10 -3.39
N VAL A 158 -22.14 -0.08 -4.23
CA VAL A 158 -21.46 1.18 -3.91
C VAL A 158 -22.38 2.07 -3.09
N TYR A 159 -21.82 2.70 -2.07
CA TYR A 159 -22.47 3.70 -1.24
C TYR A 159 -21.65 4.99 -1.24
N TYR A 160 -22.31 6.13 -1.47
CA TYR A 160 -21.69 7.45 -1.38
C TYR A 160 -22.49 8.34 -0.43
N ALA A 161 -21.88 8.72 0.68
CA ALA A 161 -22.59 9.17 1.88
C ALA A 161 -21.99 10.44 2.51
N MET A 162 -22.80 11.15 3.29
CA MET A 162 -22.42 12.30 4.12
C MET A 162 -23.29 12.31 5.38
N SER A 163 -22.73 12.69 6.53
CA SER A 163 -23.52 12.89 7.75
C SER A 163 -24.43 14.11 7.61
N THR A 164 -25.68 14.02 8.08
CA THR A 164 -26.65 15.12 8.12
C THR A 164 -26.27 16.24 9.09
N ALA A 165 -25.23 16.05 9.92
CA ALA A 165 -24.64 17.10 10.73
C ALA A 165 -23.90 18.17 9.90
N GLN A 166 -23.58 17.89 8.63
CA GLN A 166 -23.01 18.88 7.70
C GLN A 166 -24.08 19.93 7.31
N PRO A 167 -23.72 21.21 7.18
CA PRO A 167 -24.69 22.28 6.95
C PRO A 167 -25.25 22.29 5.52
N ASN A 168 -26.52 22.68 5.35
CA ASN A 168 -27.13 23.03 4.05
C ASN A 168 -26.85 22.02 2.92
N ILE A 169 -26.95 20.72 3.21
CA ILE A 169 -26.67 19.68 2.22
C ILE A 169 -27.65 19.77 1.06
N SER A 170 -27.13 19.67 -0.16
CA SER A 170 -27.92 19.40 -1.36
C SER A 170 -27.32 18.24 -2.15
N TRP A 171 -28.16 17.51 -2.88
CA TRP A 171 -27.77 16.29 -3.57
C TRP A 171 -28.44 16.17 -4.94
N GLN A 172 -27.88 15.37 -5.84
CA GLN A 172 -28.49 15.06 -7.13
C GLN A 172 -27.93 13.75 -7.69
N ILE A 173 -28.78 12.94 -8.31
CA ILE A 173 -28.37 11.80 -9.15
C ILE A 173 -28.88 12.06 -10.57
N ASP A 174 -27.97 12.31 -11.49
CA ASP A 174 -28.27 12.64 -12.89
C ASP A 174 -27.00 12.43 -13.74
N ARG A 175 -27.04 12.75 -15.04
CA ARG A 175 -25.85 12.82 -15.88
C ARG A 175 -24.79 13.73 -15.26
N ASP A 176 -23.53 13.35 -15.46
CA ASP A 176 -22.36 14.12 -15.04
C ASP A 176 -22.44 15.56 -15.55
N GLU A 177 -22.76 15.75 -16.84
CA GLU A 177 -22.88 17.06 -17.46
C GLU A 177 -23.92 17.97 -16.78
N THR A 178 -25.09 17.42 -16.42
CA THR A 178 -26.19 18.16 -15.80
C THR A 178 -25.82 18.55 -14.37
N THR A 179 -25.42 17.57 -13.56
CA THR A 179 -25.07 17.74 -12.14
C THR A 179 -23.90 18.71 -11.97
N ARG A 180 -22.82 18.49 -12.75
CA ARG A 180 -21.56 19.25 -12.65
C ARG A 180 -21.71 20.69 -13.12
N ALA A 181 -22.54 20.97 -14.13
CA ALA A 181 -22.84 22.33 -14.59
C ALA A 181 -23.84 23.06 -13.68
N GLY A 182 -24.84 22.33 -13.17
CA GLY A 182 -25.81 22.85 -12.19
C GLY A 182 -25.10 23.40 -10.96
N PHE A 183 -24.19 22.62 -10.35
CA PHE A 183 -23.39 23.09 -9.22
C PHE A 183 -22.47 24.26 -9.58
N GLN A 184 -21.78 24.24 -10.74
CA GLN A 184 -20.91 25.34 -11.16
C GLN A 184 -21.66 26.68 -11.23
N THR A 185 -22.86 26.65 -11.80
CA THR A 185 -23.70 27.84 -11.99
C THR A 185 -24.30 28.30 -10.66
N ASN A 186 -24.95 27.39 -9.94
CA ASN A 186 -25.85 27.73 -8.82
C ASN A 186 -25.19 27.61 -7.44
N GLY A 187 -24.13 26.81 -7.29
CA GLY A 187 -23.53 26.44 -6.00
C GLY A 187 -24.32 25.40 -5.20
N ILE A 188 -25.51 25.02 -5.66
CA ILE A 188 -26.40 24.05 -5.01
C ILE A 188 -26.92 23.02 -6.02
N LEU A 189 -27.30 21.84 -5.52
CA LEU A 189 -27.93 20.77 -6.28
C LEU A 189 -29.45 20.77 -6.11
N THR A 190 -30.16 20.05 -6.98
CA THR A 190 -31.63 20.13 -7.11
C THR A 190 -32.43 19.29 -6.11
N ASN A 191 -31.78 18.41 -5.33
CA ASN A 191 -32.42 17.41 -4.46
C ASN A 191 -33.35 16.46 -5.24
N THR A 192 -32.90 16.02 -6.41
CA THR A 192 -33.65 15.13 -7.31
C THR A 192 -32.82 13.93 -7.78
N MET A 193 -33.50 12.81 -7.99
CA MET A 193 -32.94 11.59 -8.59
C MET A 193 -33.59 11.33 -9.95
N SER A 194 -32.76 11.15 -10.98
CA SER A 194 -33.21 10.54 -12.23
C SER A 194 -33.59 9.07 -12.01
N THR A 195 -34.75 8.64 -12.49
CA THR A 195 -35.15 7.22 -12.49
C THR A 195 -34.78 6.51 -13.80
N ALA A 196 -34.04 7.16 -14.70
CA ALA A 196 -33.61 6.60 -15.97
C ALA A 196 -32.35 5.74 -15.79
N PHE A 197 -32.50 4.57 -15.18
CA PHE A 197 -31.44 3.58 -15.03
C PHE A 197 -30.78 3.24 -16.38
N SER A 198 -29.45 3.12 -16.39
CA SER A 198 -28.64 3.05 -17.61
C SER A 198 -27.46 2.09 -17.48
N SER A 199 -26.73 1.89 -18.58
CA SER A 199 -25.36 1.35 -18.51
C SER A 199 -24.41 2.33 -17.83
N ILE A 200 -23.29 1.82 -17.33
CA ILE A 200 -22.19 2.60 -16.74
C ILE A 200 -21.58 3.60 -17.75
N SER A 201 -21.49 3.21 -19.02
CA SER A 201 -20.93 3.98 -20.15
C SER A 201 -21.82 3.77 -21.40
N PRO A 202 -21.90 4.69 -22.38
CA PRO A 202 -21.17 5.96 -22.54
C PRO A 202 -21.80 7.18 -21.86
N ASN A 203 -23.00 7.05 -21.28
CA ASN A 203 -23.66 8.15 -20.57
C ASN A 203 -23.36 8.04 -19.08
N TYR A 204 -22.44 8.85 -18.57
CA TYR A 204 -22.01 8.80 -17.18
C TYR A 204 -23.06 9.41 -16.25
N THR A 205 -23.74 8.56 -15.48
CA THR A 205 -24.52 8.99 -14.31
C THR A 205 -23.59 9.20 -13.12
N VAL A 206 -23.79 10.29 -12.37
CA VAL A 206 -23.02 10.63 -11.17
C VAL A 206 -23.92 10.84 -9.96
N PHE A 207 -23.30 10.67 -8.80
CA PHE A 207 -23.95 10.60 -7.50
C PHE A 207 -23.40 11.77 -6.65
N GLY A 208 -23.99 12.95 -6.83
CA GLY A 208 -23.47 14.21 -6.29
C GLY A 208 -23.96 14.52 -4.88
N LEU A 209 -23.04 15.01 -4.04
CA LEU A 209 -23.30 15.55 -2.71
C LEU A 209 -22.58 16.91 -2.55
N ALA A 210 -23.31 17.94 -2.15
CA ALA A 210 -22.83 19.31 -2.04
C ALA A 210 -23.26 20.00 -0.74
N VAL A 211 -22.50 20.99 -0.32
CA VAL A 211 -22.62 21.71 0.96
C VAL A 211 -22.45 23.21 0.71
N ASP A 212 -23.40 24.04 1.14
CA ASP A 212 -23.24 25.50 1.15
C ASP A 212 -22.82 25.99 2.54
N LEU A 213 -21.59 26.47 2.65
CA LEU A 213 -21.01 26.98 3.89
C LEU A 213 -21.39 28.44 4.15
N GLY A 214 -22.04 29.11 3.20
CA GLY A 214 -22.28 30.54 3.26
C GLY A 214 -20.98 31.34 3.20
N THR A 215 -20.95 32.50 3.86
CA THR A 215 -19.79 33.39 3.86
C THR A 215 -18.85 33.06 5.02
N ILE A 216 -17.67 32.51 4.72
CA ILE A 216 -16.69 32.05 5.71
C ILE A 216 -15.29 32.63 5.47
N GLN A 217 -14.52 32.82 6.55
CA GLN A 217 -13.06 32.97 6.50
C GLN A 217 -12.38 31.60 6.57
N SER A 218 -12.93 30.66 7.35
CA SER A 218 -12.49 29.27 7.41
C SER A 218 -13.64 28.33 7.78
N THR A 219 -13.50 27.05 7.45
CA THR A 219 -14.40 25.97 7.93
C THR A 219 -14.34 25.87 9.46
N SER A 220 -15.49 25.72 10.12
CA SER A 220 -15.57 25.43 11.58
C SER A 220 -15.25 23.98 11.93
N SER A 221 -15.42 23.08 10.96
CA SER A 221 -15.19 21.64 11.04
C SER A 221 -14.97 21.11 9.61
N PRO A 222 -14.23 19.99 9.43
CA PRO A 222 -14.04 19.41 8.10
C PRO A 222 -15.36 18.97 7.45
N ILE A 223 -15.48 19.20 6.15
CA ILE A 223 -16.64 18.74 5.35
C ILE A 223 -16.32 17.37 4.79
N THR A 224 -17.15 16.37 5.11
CA THR A 224 -16.81 14.95 4.95
C THR A 224 -17.74 14.20 4.01
N TRP A 225 -17.16 13.57 2.99
CA TRP A 225 -17.80 12.54 2.18
C TRP A 225 -17.25 11.17 2.59
N SER A 226 -18.09 10.15 2.59
CA SER A 226 -17.72 8.75 2.77
C SER A 226 -18.08 7.95 1.53
N VAL A 227 -17.23 7.00 1.16
CA VAL A 227 -17.46 6.09 0.03
C VAL A 227 -17.16 4.66 0.45
N GLY A 228 -17.99 3.72 -0.01
CA GLY A 228 -17.84 2.28 0.26
C GLY A 228 -18.35 1.42 -0.89
N TYR A 229 -17.89 0.17 -0.95
CA TYR A 229 -18.35 -0.89 -1.86
C TYR A 229 -18.53 -2.17 -1.03
N VAL A 230 -19.79 -2.53 -0.78
CA VAL A 230 -20.14 -3.54 0.22
C VAL A 230 -20.45 -4.85 -0.47
N ARG A 231 -19.84 -5.94 -0.01
CA ARG A 231 -20.12 -7.32 -0.45
C ARG A 231 -20.57 -8.14 0.75
N ASP A 232 -21.78 -8.70 0.70
CA ASP A 232 -22.29 -9.60 1.73
C ASP A 232 -23.14 -10.69 1.05
N PRO A 233 -22.68 -11.95 0.99
CA PRO A 233 -21.43 -12.47 1.54
C PRO A 233 -20.17 -11.90 0.85
N ALA A 234 -19.05 -11.89 1.58
CA ALA A 234 -17.76 -11.42 1.07
C ALA A 234 -16.95 -12.56 0.41
N VAL A 235 -16.94 -13.76 0.98
CA VAL A 235 -16.09 -14.88 0.51
C VAL A 235 -16.89 -16.17 0.52
N THR A 236 -16.69 -17.01 -0.50
CA THR A 236 -17.14 -18.41 -0.47
C THR A 236 -15.98 -19.30 -0.04
N TYR A 237 -16.15 -20.04 1.07
CA TYR A 237 -15.09 -20.86 1.67
C TYR A 237 -15.52 -22.33 1.77
N THR A 238 -14.66 -23.28 1.42
CA THR A 238 -14.90 -24.70 1.67
C THR A 238 -14.13 -25.16 2.90
N THR A 239 -14.85 -25.60 3.93
CA THR A 239 -14.29 -26.14 5.18
C THR A 239 -13.59 -27.48 4.98
N ALA A 240 -12.84 -27.94 5.99
CA ALA A 240 -12.21 -29.28 5.99
C ALA A 240 -13.16 -30.47 5.76
N THR A 241 -14.47 -30.26 5.96
CA THR A 241 -15.53 -31.26 5.75
C THR A 241 -16.07 -31.32 4.32
N GLY A 242 -15.65 -30.40 3.45
CA GLY A 242 -16.25 -30.19 2.13
C GLY A 242 -17.52 -29.32 2.14
N ALA A 243 -18.00 -28.90 3.31
CA ALA A 243 -19.13 -27.96 3.39
C ALA A 243 -18.71 -26.55 2.95
N MET A 244 -19.46 -25.97 2.01
CA MET A 244 -19.30 -24.59 1.56
C MET A 244 -20.01 -23.62 2.52
N GLN A 245 -19.31 -22.58 2.95
CA GLN A 245 -19.80 -21.47 3.76
C GLN A 245 -19.83 -20.18 2.93
N GLN A 246 -20.91 -19.42 3.08
CA GLN A 246 -20.98 -18.03 2.66
C GLN A 246 -20.53 -17.15 3.83
N ARG A 247 -19.33 -16.59 3.74
CA ARG A 247 -18.68 -15.81 4.79
C ARG A 247 -19.15 -14.38 4.73
N ARG A 248 -19.73 -13.86 5.83
CA ARG A 248 -20.22 -12.48 5.92
C ARG A 248 -19.13 -11.55 6.45
N PRO A 249 -19.08 -10.26 6.06
CA PRO A 249 -18.16 -9.27 6.67
C PRO A 249 -18.29 -9.23 8.19
N TYR A 250 -17.19 -9.10 8.93
CA TYR A 250 -17.23 -9.23 10.39
C TYR A 250 -18.09 -8.15 11.10
N TYR A 251 -18.28 -6.97 10.51
CA TYR A 251 -19.10 -5.89 11.11
C TYR A 251 -20.56 -6.30 11.36
N VAL A 252 -21.06 -7.35 10.69
CA VAL A 252 -22.43 -7.85 10.90
C VAL A 252 -22.65 -8.41 12.32
N THR A 253 -21.58 -8.63 13.09
CA THR A 253 -21.62 -8.95 14.52
C THR A 253 -22.20 -7.81 15.37
N GLN A 254 -22.10 -6.56 14.90
CA GLN A 254 -22.61 -5.37 15.59
C GLN A 254 -23.73 -4.66 14.83
N TYR A 255 -23.70 -4.68 13.49
CA TYR A 255 -24.66 -3.95 12.65
C TYR A 255 -25.46 -4.90 11.75
N ALA A 256 -26.78 -4.99 11.99
CA ALA A 256 -27.66 -5.85 11.21
C ALA A 256 -27.92 -5.31 9.79
N ASN A 257 -27.94 -3.98 9.62
CA ASN A 257 -28.26 -3.31 8.35
C ASN A 257 -27.12 -2.38 7.91
N ILE A 258 -27.00 -2.18 6.60
CA ILE A 258 -25.97 -1.30 6.04
C ILE A 258 -26.20 0.19 6.35
N SER A 259 -27.45 0.61 6.56
CA SER A 259 -27.78 1.95 7.06
C SER A 259 -27.09 2.26 8.38
N ASP A 260 -27.08 1.28 9.30
CA ASP A 260 -26.56 1.43 10.65
C ASP A 260 -25.02 1.54 10.62
N VAL A 261 -24.39 0.82 9.68
CA VAL A 261 -22.95 0.94 9.39
C VAL A 261 -22.61 2.32 8.81
N ILE A 262 -23.41 2.83 7.86
CA ILE A 262 -23.19 4.14 7.24
C ILE A 262 -23.39 5.27 8.26
N ASP A 263 -24.42 5.19 9.10
CA ASP A 263 -24.66 6.15 10.17
C ASP A 263 -23.52 6.14 11.21
N ALA A 264 -23.10 4.95 11.66
CA ALA A 264 -21.98 4.80 12.59
C ALA A 264 -20.64 5.31 12.00
N PHE A 265 -20.35 4.97 10.74
CA PHE A 265 -19.14 5.42 10.06
C PHE A 265 -19.16 6.94 9.82
N THR A 266 -20.18 7.47 9.16
CA THR A 266 -20.25 8.92 8.86
C THR A 266 -20.26 9.79 10.13
N GLY A 267 -20.78 9.28 11.26
CA GLY A 267 -20.73 9.95 12.56
C GLY A 267 -19.40 9.84 13.32
N ASP A 268 -18.58 8.80 13.10
CA ASP A 268 -17.30 8.57 13.80
C ASP A 268 -16.09 9.27 13.14
N PHE A 269 -16.28 10.13 12.13
CA PHE A 269 -15.16 10.76 11.42
C PHE A 269 -14.09 11.38 12.35
N THR A 270 -14.49 12.14 13.37
CA THR A 270 -13.55 12.75 14.33
C THR A 270 -12.77 11.67 15.10
N GLY A 271 -13.46 10.63 15.60
CA GLY A 271 -12.82 9.54 16.32
C GLY A 271 -11.89 8.71 15.42
N ALA A 272 -12.30 8.43 14.19
CA ALA A 272 -11.48 7.76 13.19
C ALA A 272 -10.26 8.58 12.78
N TYR A 273 -10.40 9.91 12.67
CA TYR A 273 -9.28 10.81 12.40
C TYR A 273 -8.27 10.85 13.55
N ASP A 274 -8.74 10.95 14.79
CA ASP A 274 -7.86 10.96 15.98
C ASP A 274 -7.10 9.64 16.15
N ARG A 275 -7.78 8.49 15.96
CA ARG A 275 -7.14 7.16 15.96
C ARG A 275 -6.13 7.01 14.82
N ALA A 276 -6.46 7.50 13.63
CA ALA A 276 -5.56 7.52 12.48
C ALA A 276 -4.30 8.38 12.72
N VAL A 277 -4.45 9.57 13.30
CA VAL A 277 -3.31 10.42 13.71
C VAL A 277 -2.43 9.72 14.74
N ALA A 278 -3.02 9.07 15.75
CA ALA A 278 -2.27 8.34 16.77
C ALA A 278 -1.50 7.14 16.18
N LEU A 279 -2.11 6.39 15.26
CA LEU A 279 -1.47 5.27 14.57
C LEU A 279 -0.34 5.74 13.64
N ASP A 280 -0.56 6.82 12.87
CA ASP A 280 0.48 7.44 12.04
C ASP A 280 1.69 7.84 12.90
N GLN A 281 1.46 8.50 14.04
CA GLN A 281 2.50 8.88 14.98
C GLN A 281 3.25 7.66 15.54
N LYS A 282 2.54 6.62 15.99
CA LYS A 282 3.15 5.36 16.48
C LYS A 282 4.12 4.77 15.46
N ILE A 283 3.68 4.62 14.21
CA ILE A 283 4.47 4.01 13.13
C ILE A 283 5.64 4.92 12.73
N MET A 284 5.38 6.20 12.45
CA MET A 284 6.41 7.12 11.95
C MET A 284 7.48 7.44 13.00
N SER A 285 7.11 7.63 14.27
CA SER A 285 8.07 7.88 15.34
C SER A 285 8.95 6.66 15.65
N ALA A 286 8.43 5.44 15.49
CA ALA A 286 9.23 4.22 15.60
C ALA A 286 10.16 4.05 14.39
N ALA A 287 9.65 4.24 13.17
CA ALA A 287 10.42 4.10 11.94
C ALA A 287 11.54 5.14 11.81
N SER A 288 11.32 6.38 12.28
CA SER A 288 12.34 7.43 12.28
C SER A 288 13.52 7.16 13.22
N GLN A 289 13.42 6.19 14.14
CA GLN A 289 14.59 5.72 14.92
C GLN A 289 15.56 4.86 14.09
N ILE A 290 15.11 4.35 12.94
CA ILE A 290 15.97 3.64 11.97
C ILE A 290 16.55 4.66 10.98
N SER A 291 15.67 5.36 10.24
CA SER A 291 16.01 6.52 9.39
C SER A 291 14.74 7.26 8.94
N SER A 292 14.88 8.50 8.44
CA SER A 292 13.79 9.23 7.81
C SER A 292 13.29 8.54 6.53
N GLN A 293 14.20 8.01 5.71
CA GLN A 293 13.89 7.22 4.51
C GLN A 293 13.02 6.00 4.85
N TYR A 294 13.31 5.31 5.96
CA TYR A 294 12.50 4.17 6.41
C TYR A 294 11.08 4.58 6.82
N SER A 295 10.93 5.73 7.50
CA SER A 295 9.61 6.30 7.83
C SER A 295 8.75 6.60 6.59
N ASP A 296 9.35 7.09 5.51
CA ASP A 296 8.64 7.34 4.25
C ASP A 296 8.21 6.02 3.58
N ILE A 297 9.08 4.99 3.57
CA ILE A 297 8.77 3.66 3.02
C ILE A 297 7.55 3.01 3.72
N VAL A 298 7.54 2.92 5.06
CA VAL A 298 6.45 2.26 5.79
C VAL A 298 5.12 3.02 5.64
N SER A 299 5.18 4.35 5.50
CA SER A 299 4.01 5.20 5.26
C SER A 299 3.29 4.87 3.95
N LEU A 300 4.01 4.43 2.91
CA LEU A 300 3.43 3.98 1.65
C LEU A 300 2.84 2.55 1.74
N ALA A 301 3.48 1.66 2.49
CA ALA A 301 3.15 0.24 2.56
C ALA A 301 1.83 -0.07 3.29
N THR A 302 1.54 0.68 4.35
CA THR A 302 0.55 0.29 5.38
C THR A 302 -0.87 0.11 4.81
N ARG A 303 -1.40 1.10 4.07
CA ARG A 303 -2.74 1.01 3.43
C ARG A 303 -2.84 -0.09 2.37
N GLN A 304 -1.78 -0.33 1.59
CA GLN A 304 -1.80 -1.32 0.52
C GLN A 304 -1.90 -2.73 1.10
N THR A 305 -1.17 -2.98 2.18
CA THR A 305 -1.15 -4.29 2.86
C THR A 305 -2.43 -4.58 3.64
N MET A 306 -2.95 -3.61 4.41
CA MET A 306 -4.23 -3.78 5.13
C MET A 306 -5.43 -3.83 4.17
N GLY A 307 -5.36 -3.16 3.02
CA GLY A 307 -6.43 -3.14 2.03
C GLY A 307 -6.72 -4.48 1.37
N ALA A 308 -5.80 -5.45 1.45
CA ALA A 308 -5.90 -6.78 0.87
C ALA A 308 -6.80 -7.76 1.65
N LEU A 309 -7.29 -7.38 2.83
CA LEU A 309 -7.98 -8.25 3.78
C LEU A 309 -9.49 -8.06 3.79
N ASP A 310 -10.24 -9.16 3.76
CA ASP A 310 -11.63 -9.25 4.22
C ASP A 310 -11.69 -10.07 5.52
N ILE A 311 -12.08 -9.43 6.63
CA ILE A 311 -12.32 -10.08 7.93
C ILE A 311 -13.76 -10.60 7.94
N THR A 312 -13.97 -11.89 8.20
CA THR A 312 -15.29 -12.53 8.02
C THR A 312 -15.73 -13.40 9.19
N ILE A 313 -17.05 -13.55 9.36
CA ILE A 313 -17.70 -14.47 10.30
C ILE A 313 -18.56 -15.52 9.55
N ALA A 314 -18.70 -16.71 10.12
CA ALA A 314 -19.56 -17.77 9.59
C ALA A 314 -21.04 -17.50 9.85
N THR A 315 -21.87 -18.16 9.04
CA THR A 315 -23.25 -18.48 9.39
C THR A 315 -23.48 -19.98 9.53
N ASP A 316 -24.38 -20.38 10.42
CA ASP A 316 -24.92 -21.74 10.49
C ASP A 316 -25.87 -22.04 9.30
N SER A 317 -26.40 -23.26 9.23
CA SER A 317 -27.36 -23.66 8.18
C SER A 317 -28.72 -22.94 8.24
N SER A 318 -28.98 -22.18 9.31
CA SER A 318 -30.18 -21.34 9.49
C SER A 318 -29.90 -19.85 9.23
N GLY A 319 -28.65 -19.48 8.92
CA GLY A 319 -28.22 -18.09 8.67
C GLY A 319 -27.80 -17.31 9.92
N HIS A 320 -27.76 -17.92 11.11
CA HIS A 320 -27.28 -17.25 12.32
C HIS A 320 -25.76 -17.18 12.34
N LEU A 321 -25.20 -16.08 12.86
CA LEU A 321 -23.75 -15.95 13.03
C LEU A 321 -23.21 -17.01 13.97
N VAL A 322 -22.06 -17.60 13.66
CA VAL A 322 -21.34 -18.52 14.54
C VAL A 322 -20.28 -17.73 15.32
N PRO A 323 -20.48 -17.45 16.62
CA PRO A 323 -19.54 -16.64 17.40
C PRO A 323 -18.17 -17.33 17.48
N GLY A 324 -17.09 -16.56 17.32
CA GLY A 324 -15.72 -17.05 17.41
C GLY A 324 -15.18 -17.74 16.14
N ASP A 325 -16.01 -18.15 15.17
CA ASP A 325 -15.52 -18.59 13.86
C ASP A 325 -15.20 -17.38 12.96
N VAL A 326 -14.11 -16.70 13.30
CA VAL A 326 -13.56 -15.56 12.56
C VAL A 326 -12.41 -16.03 11.68
N LYS A 327 -12.47 -15.67 10.40
CA LYS A 327 -11.45 -16.00 9.39
C LYS A 327 -11.15 -14.78 8.54
N ILE A 328 -9.87 -14.51 8.30
CA ILE A 328 -9.42 -13.44 7.40
C ILE A 328 -9.01 -14.06 6.08
N PHE A 329 -9.55 -13.50 5.00
CA PHE A 329 -9.17 -13.86 3.65
C PHE A 329 -8.34 -12.73 3.04
N MET A 330 -7.17 -13.07 2.52
CA MET A 330 -6.29 -12.16 1.80
C MET A 330 -6.46 -12.39 0.30
N LYS A 331 -6.83 -11.35 -0.43
CA LYS A 331 -6.65 -11.34 -1.89
C LYS A 331 -5.18 -11.07 -2.19
N ASN A 332 -4.53 -11.95 -2.96
CA ASN A 332 -3.25 -11.60 -3.53
C ASN A 332 -3.43 -10.56 -4.66
N LEU A 333 -2.54 -9.57 -4.74
CA LEU A 333 -2.77 -8.34 -5.49
C LEU A 333 -1.53 -7.91 -6.27
N GLY A 334 -1.74 -7.45 -7.50
CA GLY A 334 -0.68 -6.97 -8.40
C GLY A 334 0.22 -8.05 -8.98
N THR A 335 0.13 -9.30 -8.52
CA THR A 335 0.86 -10.48 -9.05
C THR A 335 -0.11 -11.48 -9.67
N ASP A 336 -0.93 -12.14 -8.85
CA ASP A 336 -2.00 -13.05 -9.24
C ASP A 336 -3.32 -12.69 -8.52
N ARG A 337 -4.27 -13.63 -8.40
CA ARG A 337 -5.55 -13.47 -7.68
C ARG A 337 -5.82 -14.61 -6.69
N ARG A 338 -4.79 -15.31 -6.23
CA ARG A 338 -4.89 -16.40 -5.24
C ARG A 338 -5.45 -15.89 -3.90
N VAL A 339 -6.10 -16.79 -3.18
CA VAL A 339 -6.65 -16.53 -1.83
C VAL A 339 -5.70 -17.07 -0.77
N ASN A 340 -5.30 -16.22 0.19
CA ASN A 340 -4.36 -16.56 1.27
C ASN A 340 -3.07 -17.23 0.76
N ALA A 341 -2.47 -16.67 -0.31
CA ALA A 341 -1.19 -17.15 -0.84
C ALA A 341 -0.11 -17.11 0.27
N VAL A 342 0.37 -18.29 0.67
CA VAL A 342 1.15 -18.51 1.90
C VAL A 342 2.43 -17.67 1.93
N GLU A 343 3.14 -17.60 0.80
CA GLU A 343 4.36 -16.80 0.68
C GLU A 343 4.11 -15.28 0.64
N HIS A 344 2.90 -14.83 0.28
CA HIS A 344 2.51 -13.42 0.37
C HIS A 344 2.08 -13.05 1.80
N ILE A 345 1.41 -13.95 2.53
CA ILE A 345 1.15 -13.78 3.97
C ILE A 345 2.50 -13.74 4.73
N PHE A 346 3.44 -14.63 4.42
CA PHE A 346 4.78 -14.67 5.02
C PHE A 346 5.54 -13.36 4.81
N ALA A 347 5.51 -12.81 3.58
CA ALA A 347 6.11 -11.51 3.30
C ALA A 347 5.41 -10.39 4.07
N ALA A 348 4.06 -10.40 4.16
CA ALA A 348 3.28 -9.38 4.86
C ALA A 348 3.37 -9.46 6.41
N PHE A 349 3.76 -10.62 6.95
CA PHE A 349 3.60 -11.00 8.35
C PHE A 349 4.19 -10.01 9.38
N PRO A 350 5.38 -9.40 9.16
CA PRO A 350 5.94 -8.39 10.06
C PRO A 350 4.99 -7.23 10.37
N MET A 351 4.21 -6.77 9.39
CA MET A 351 3.26 -5.69 9.62
C MET A 351 2.08 -6.15 10.48
N TYR A 352 1.54 -7.35 10.25
CA TYR A 352 0.44 -7.87 11.08
C TYR A 352 0.89 -8.10 12.53
N LEU A 353 2.08 -8.67 12.73
CA LEU A 353 2.68 -8.85 14.05
C LEU A 353 2.91 -7.52 14.79
N TYR A 354 3.33 -6.47 14.09
CA TYR A 354 3.55 -5.14 14.66
C TYR A 354 2.25 -4.35 14.95
N LEU A 355 1.23 -4.48 14.08
CA LEU A 355 -0.05 -3.79 14.25
C LEU A 355 -0.91 -4.49 15.30
N ASN A 356 -1.28 -5.76 15.05
CA ASN A 356 -1.97 -6.64 16.00
C ASN A 356 -1.79 -8.10 15.56
N ALA A 357 -0.98 -8.87 16.29
CA ALA A 357 -0.64 -10.24 15.91
C ALA A 357 -1.85 -11.18 15.76
N SER A 358 -2.98 -10.91 16.42
CA SER A 358 -4.22 -11.69 16.28
C SER A 358 -4.74 -11.75 14.83
N LEU A 359 -4.43 -10.73 14.01
CA LEU A 359 -4.72 -10.75 12.57
C LEU A 359 -3.97 -11.90 11.86
N GLY A 360 -2.74 -12.17 12.27
CA GLY A 360 -1.94 -13.30 11.77
C GLY A 360 -2.59 -14.64 12.11
N GLY A 361 -3.13 -14.79 13.32
CA GLY A 361 -3.84 -16.00 13.74
C GLY A 361 -5.08 -16.28 12.86
N ALA A 362 -5.91 -15.26 12.63
CA ALA A 362 -7.12 -15.40 11.81
C ALA A 362 -6.83 -15.52 10.29
N LEU A 363 -5.63 -15.13 9.82
CA LEU A 363 -5.13 -15.39 8.46
C LEU A 363 -4.65 -16.84 8.27
N LEU A 364 -4.06 -17.45 9.32
CA LEU A 364 -3.53 -18.81 9.30
C LEU A 364 -4.62 -19.88 9.53
N GLU A 365 -5.61 -19.61 10.38
CA GLU A 365 -6.73 -20.54 10.68
C GLU A 365 -7.34 -21.21 9.43
N PRO A 366 -7.78 -20.48 8.37
CA PRO A 366 -8.40 -21.13 7.22
C PRO A 366 -7.44 -22.03 6.43
N LEU A 367 -6.13 -21.72 6.41
CA LEU A 367 -5.08 -22.53 5.78
C LEU A 367 -4.80 -23.81 6.57
N LEU A 368 -4.85 -23.73 7.90
CA LEU A 368 -4.64 -24.88 8.79
C LEU A 368 -5.85 -25.81 8.76
N GLU A 369 -7.07 -25.27 8.89
CA GLU A 369 -8.32 -26.03 8.93
C GLU A 369 -8.45 -27.01 7.74
N VAL A 370 -8.40 -26.50 6.51
CA VAL A 370 -8.60 -27.29 5.29
C VAL A 370 -7.53 -28.36 5.02
N GLN A 371 -6.40 -28.31 5.73
CA GLN A 371 -5.27 -29.24 5.57
C GLN A 371 -5.21 -30.33 6.64
N VAL A 372 -6.03 -30.25 7.69
CA VAL A 372 -6.15 -31.31 8.71
C VAL A 372 -6.57 -32.64 8.09
N SER A 373 -7.57 -32.61 7.20
CA SER A 373 -8.08 -33.82 6.53
C SER A 373 -7.16 -34.35 5.42
N ARG A 374 -6.15 -33.58 5.00
CA ARG A 374 -5.19 -33.95 3.95
C ARG A 374 -4.00 -34.74 4.51
N THR A 375 -4.26 -35.84 5.22
CA THR A 375 -3.23 -36.66 5.90
C THR A 375 -2.21 -37.28 4.95
N GLY A 376 -2.58 -37.54 3.68
CA GLY A 376 -1.66 -38.00 2.63
C GLY A 376 -0.77 -36.93 2.02
N GLN A 377 -0.96 -35.65 2.39
CA GLN A 377 -0.16 -34.52 1.91
C GLN A 377 0.92 -34.18 2.95
N PRO A 378 2.23 -34.39 2.65
CA PRO A 378 3.28 -34.25 3.64
C PRO A 378 3.80 -32.81 3.82
N TYR A 379 3.47 -31.88 2.93
CA TYR A 379 3.87 -30.46 2.96
C TYR A 379 2.65 -29.53 2.90
N ALA A 380 2.83 -28.24 3.19
CA ALA A 380 1.75 -27.25 3.12
C ALA A 380 1.34 -26.92 1.67
N ALA A 381 0.05 -26.69 1.47
CA ALA A 381 -0.51 -26.06 0.27
C ALA A 381 -0.05 -24.60 0.16
N GLN A 382 -0.09 -24.04 -1.04
CA GLN A 382 0.42 -22.69 -1.33
C GLN A 382 -0.63 -21.58 -1.16
N ASP A 383 -1.93 -21.92 -1.12
CA ASP A 383 -3.08 -21.02 -1.13
C ASP A 383 -4.36 -21.77 -0.70
N LEU A 384 -5.51 -21.09 -0.75
CA LEU A 384 -6.87 -21.63 -0.59
C LEU A 384 -7.66 -21.74 -1.91
N GLY A 385 -6.99 -21.53 -3.05
CA GLY A 385 -7.60 -21.39 -4.38
C GLY A 385 -7.00 -20.23 -5.18
N ASP A 386 -7.17 -20.27 -6.50
CA ASP A 386 -6.54 -19.37 -7.47
C ASP A 386 -7.40 -18.20 -7.95
N VAL A 387 -8.68 -18.16 -7.55
CA VAL A 387 -9.64 -17.12 -7.94
C VAL A 387 -10.35 -16.54 -6.71
N TYR A 388 -9.80 -15.46 -6.14
CA TYR A 388 -10.53 -14.60 -5.20
C TYR A 388 -11.85 -14.11 -5.83
N PRO A 389 -12.99 -14.11 -5.11
CA PRO A 389 -13.19 -14.35 -3.67
C PRO A 389 -13.65 -15.79 -3.34
N THR A 390 -13.19 -16.78 -4.10
CA THR A 390 -13.56 -18.20 -3.94
C THR A 390 -12.40 -19.00 -3.35
N ALA A 391 -12.55 -19.45 -2.11
CA ALA A 391 -11.58 -20.21 -1.33
C ALA A 391 -12.03 -21.67 -1.18
N THR A 392 -12.08 -22.41 -2.29
CA THR A 392 -12.73 -23.74 -2.35
C THR A 392 -11.79 -24.94 -2.41
N ASP A 393 -10.56 -24.79 -2.90
CA ASP A 393 -9.61 -25.90 -3.02
C ASP A 393 -8.15 -25.40 -2.89
N PRO A 394 -7.44 -25.75 -1.79
CA PRO A 394 -6.02 -25.44 -1.62
C PRO A 394 -5.13 -26.06 -2.69
N THR A 395 -4.35 -25.23 -3.39
CA THR A 395 -3.43 -25.70 -4.43
C THR A 395 -2.18 -26.34 -3.83
N VAL A 396 -1.84 -27.55 -4.31
CA VAL A 396 -0.76 -28.39 -3.77
C VAL A 396 0.35 -28.55 -4.81
N ALA A 397 1.49 -27.88 -4.59
CA ALA A 397 2.64 -27.94 -5.48
C ALA A 397 3.84 -28.66 -4.81
N PRO A 398 4.23 -29.88 -5.24
CA PRO A 398 5.43 -30.55 -4.72
C PRO A 398 6.71 -29.72 -4.89
N THR A 399 6.76 -28.90 -5.93
CA THR A 399 7.86 -27.96 -6.25
C THR A 399 7.88 -26.72 -5.35
N GLN A 400 6.95 -26.57 -4.41
CA GLN A 400 6.99 -25.51 -3.39
C GLN A 400 6.84 -26.07 -1.97
N GLY A 401 6.92 -27.39 -1.80
CA GLY A 401 6.73 -28.04 -0.51
C GLY A 401 7.67 -27.51 0.57
N VAL A 402 8.95 -27.24 0.27
CA VAL A 402 9.90 -26.68 1.26
C VAL A 402 9.58 -25.22 1.57
N GLU A 403 9.31 -24.42 0.54
CA GLU A 403 8.98 -23.00 0.64
C GLU A 403 7.73 -22.77 1.51
N GLN A 404 6.60 -23.39 1.17
CA GLN A 404 5.32 -23.16 1.86
C GLN A 404 5.28 -23.79 3.26
N THR A 405 5.91 -24.94 3.44
CA THR A 405 5.96 -25.57 4.76
C THR A 405 6.85 -24.80 5.73
N GLY A 406 7.98 -24.28 5.25
CA GLY A 406 8.82 -23.37 6.03
C GLY A 406 8.10 -22.06 6.36
N ASN A 407 7.39 -21.47 5.39
CA ASN A 407 6.55 -20.28 5.60
C ASN A 407 5.54 -20.51 6.73
N MET A 408 4.75 -21.60 6.70
CA MET A 408 3.73 -21.91 7.70
C MET A 408 4.32 -22.06 9.11
N LEU A 409 5.31 -22.94 9.31
CA LEU A 409 5.88 -23.20 10.64
C LEU A 409 6.54 -21.95 11.26
N ILE A 410 7.16 -21.09 10.43
CA ILE A 410 7.72 -19.81 10.87
C ILE A 410 6.61 -18.84 11.30
N MET A 411 5.54 -18.70 10.50
CA MET A 411 4.43 -17.80 10.81
C MET A 411 3.64 -18.25 12.04
N GLU A 412 3.37 -19.55 12.18
CA GLU A 412 2.65 -20.11 13.33
C GLU A 412 3.39 -19.86 14.65
N LEU A 413 4.70 -20.09 14.69
CA LEU A 413 5.52 -19.78 15.86
C LEU A 413 5.63 -18.27 16.10
N ALA A 414 5.83 -17.46 15.06
CA ALA A 414 5.93 -16.00 15.21
C ALA A 414 4.63 -15.38 15.73
N HIS A 415 3.48 -15.86 15.24
CA HIS A 415 2.17 -15.53 15.77
C HIS A 415 2.10 -15.84 17.26
N ALA A 416 2.31 -17.10 17.64
CA ALA A 416 2.14 -17.53 19.02
C ALA A 416 3.10 -16.81 19.97
N ARG A 417 4.35 -16.59 19.55
CA ARG A 417 5.35 -15.86 20.35
C ARG A 417 4.97 -14.41 20.61
N ILE A 418 4.44 -13.69 19.63
CA ILE A 418 4.12 -12.27 19.81
C ILE A 418 2.73 -12.07 20.44
N SER A 419 1.75 -12.92 20.14
CA SER A 419 0.40 -12.82 20.73
C SER A 419 0.27 -13.51 22.09
N GLY A 420 1.17 -14.43 22.45
CA GLY A 420 1.00 -15.37 23.56
C GLY A 420 -0.05 -16.46 23.30
N ASN A 421 -0.69 -16.47 22.12
CA ASN A 421 -1.78 -17.38 21.80
C ASN A 421 -1.28 -18.64 21.07
N GLY A 422 -1.19 -19.75 21.80
CA GLY A 422 -0.79 -21.08 21.30
C GLY A 422 -1.94 -21.95 20.81
N THR A 423 -3.18 -21.44 20.73
CA THR A 423 -4.37 -22.24 20.41
C THR A 423 -4.31 -22.86 19.01
N LEU A 424 -3.73 -22.17 18.03
CA LEU A 424 -3.46 -22.74 16.71
C LEU A 424 -2.47 -23.91 16.80
N LEU A 425 -1.36 -23.71 17.51
CA LEU A 425 -0.31 -24.72 17.67
C LEU A 425 -0.88 -26.00 18.31
N SER A 426 -1.68 -25.85 19.37
CA SER A 426 -2.32 -26.96 20.07
C SER A 426 -3.35 -27.68 19.20
N ARG A 427 -4.21 -26.92 18.49
CA ARG A 427 -5.27 -27.47 17.62
C ARG A 427 -4.71 -28.23 16.41
N TYR A 428 -3.61 -27.76 15.83
CA TYR A 428 -3.09 -28.25 14.54
C TYR A 428 -1.75 -29.00 14.65
N TYR A 429 -1.31 -29.36 15.87
CA TYR A 429 -0.02 -30.01 16.12
C TYR A 429 0.29 -31.22 15.24
N SER A 430 -0.70 -32.07 14.93
CA SER A 430 -0.51 -33.25 14.07
C SER A 430 -0.25 -32.89 12.60
N THR A 431 -0.68 -31.71 12.15
CA THR A 431 -0.42 -31.19 10.81
C THR A 431 0.94 -30.52 10.75
N THR A 432 1.29 -29.68 11.72
CA THR A 432 2.61 -29.05 11.82
C THR A 432 3.74 -30.07 12.02
N LYS A 433 3.49 -31.13 12.81
CA LYS A 433 4.44 -32.25 12.96
C LYS A 433 4.70 -32.97 11.63
N ARG A 434 3.64 -33.37 10.91
CA ARG A 434 3.73 -34.01 9.57
C ARG A 434 4.53 -33.16 8.57
N TRP A 435 4.32 -31.85 8.63
CA TRP A 435 5.03 -30.84 7.86
C TRP A 435 6.51 -30.71 8.23
N ALA A 436 6.85 -30.75 9.52
CA ALA A 436 8.25 -30.78 9.97
C ALA A 436 8.97 -32.06 9.53
N ASP A 437 8.34 -33.23 9.62
CA ASP A 437 8.89 -34.51 9.15
C ASP A 437 9.27 -34.46 7.65
N TYR A 438 8.43 -33.81 6.84
CA TYR A 438 8.74 -33.55 5.44
C TYR A 438 9.97 -32.65 5.28
N LEU A 439 10.07 -31.54 6.02
CA LEU A 439 11.22 -30.65 5.93
C LEU A 439 12.52 -31.34 6.36
N VAL A 440 12.49 -32.20 7.37
CA VAL A 440 13.66 -32.98 7.82
C VAL A 440 14.23 -33.84 6.70
N CYS A 441 13.37 -34.41 5.85
CA CYS A 441 13.80 -35.21 4.69
C CYS A 441 14.20 -34.39 3.46
N ASN A 442 13.62 -33.20 3.26
CA ASN A 442 13.63 -32.49 1.97
C ASN A 442 14.30 -31.11 1.97
N ALA A 443 14.51 -30.45 3.12
CA ALA A 443 14.99 -29.06 3.16
C ALA A 443 16.34 -28.85 2.43
N ILE A 444 17.31 -29.75 2.63
CA ILE A 444 18.63 -29.69 1.98
C ILE A 444 18.60 -30.26 0.55
N LYS A 445 17.66 -31.16 0.26
CA LYS A 445 17.51 -31.83 -1.05
C LYS A 445 16.49 -31.09 -1.91
N SER A 446 16.61 -29.77 -1.99
CA SER A 446 15.67 -28.84 -2.65
C SER A 446 15.66 -28.91 -4.19
N VAL A 447 15.94 -30.08 -4.76
CA VAL A 447 15.92 -30.34 -6.20
C VAL A 447 14.51 -30.07 -6.73
N ASN A 448 14.42 -29.24 -7.78
CA ASN A 448 13.17 -28.77 -8.39
C ASN A 448 12.21 -28.00 -7.46
N GLN A 449 12.72 -27.30 -6.43
CA GLN A 449 11.92 -26.29 -5.72
C GLN A 449 11.87 -24.94 -6.47
N THR A 450 10.82 -24.15 -6.24
CA THR A 450 10.62 -22.79 -6.78
C THR A 450 10.26 -21.82 -5.66
N ASN A 451 10.85 -20.63 -5.65
CA ASN A 451 10.60 -19.58 -4.65
C ASN A 451 9.27 -18.83 -4.90
N LYS A 452 8.95 -17.84 -4.03
CA LYS A 452 7.82 -16.90 -4.20
C LYS A 452 7.82 -16.22 -5.58
N ASP A 453 9.00 -15.83 -6.03
CA ASP A 453 9.22 -15.03 -7.24
C ASP A 453 9.10 -15.87 -8.54
N GLN A 454 8.72 -17.15 -8.42
CA GLN A 454 8.54 -18.15 -9.48
C GLN A 454 9.81 -18.48 -10.29
N ASP A 455 10.96 -18.07 -9.77
CA ASP A 455 12.25 -18.36 -10.39
C ASP A 455 12.61 -19.83 -10.15
N LYS A 456 13.01 -20.53 -11.22
CA LYS A 456 13.42 -21.95 -11.17
C LYS A 456 14.83 -22.09 -10.62
N VAL A 457 14.98 -21.91 -9.32
CA VAL A 457 16.26 -22.07 -8.63
C VAL A 457 16.41 -23.52 -8.15
N VAL A 458 16.99 -24.35 -9.01
CA VAL A 458 17.47 -25.69 -8.62
C VAL A 458 18.50 -25.51 -7.49
N ASP A 459 18.34 -26.25 -6.39
CA ASP A 459 19.27 -26.27 -5.26
C ASP A 459 19.55 -24.90 -4.61
N SER A 460 18.48 -24.10 -4.43
CA SER A 460 18.53 -22.81 -3.75
C SER A 460 18.92 -22.93 -2.27
N ALA A 461 20.04 -22.31 -1.90
CA ALA A 461 20.47 -22.21 -0.50
C ALA A 461 19.47 -21.42 0.37
N ASN A 462 18.85 -20.37 -0.16
CA ASN A 462 17.92 -19.53 0.59
C ASN A 462 16.59 -20.23 0.89
N ILE A 463 16.05 -21.04 -0.04
CA ILE A 463 14.87 -21.90 0.23
C ILE A 463 15.24 -23.00 1.23
N ALA A 464 16.40 -23.63 1.06
CA ALA A 464 16.85 -24.68 1.98
C ALA A 464 16.98 -24.15 3.42
N LEU A 465 17.54 -22.95 3.60
CA LEU A 465 17.63 -22.28 4.90
C LEU A 465 16.26 -22.07 5.55
N LYS A 466 15.24 -21.64 4.78
CA LYS A 466 13.86 -21.51 5.27
C LYS A 466 13.33 -22.85 5.79
N GLY A 467 13.59 -23.95 5.09
CA GLY A 467 13.27 -25.30 5.56
C GLY A 467 13.96 -25.66 6.87
N VAL A 468 15.25 -25.35 7.02
CA VAL A 468 16.02 -25.58 8.27
C VAL A 468 15.44 -24.76 9.43
N ILE A 469 15.13 -23.48 9.20
CA ILE A 469 14.48 -22.60 10.19
C ILE A 469 13.08 -23.12 10.55
N GLY A 470 12.32 -23.67 9.59
CA GLY A 470 11.02 -24.31 9.82
C GLY A 470 11.10 -25.54 10.75
N VAL A 471 12.12 -26.39 10.59
CA VAL A 471 12.36 -27.52 11.51
C VAL A 471 12.72 -27.01 12.91
N LYS A 472 13.55 -25.97 13.03
CA LYS A 472 13.84 -25.34 14.33
C LYS A 472 12.58 -24.69 14.93
N ALA A 473 11.71 -24.08 14.11
CA ALA A 473 10.45 -23.53 14.58
C ALA A 473 9.53 -24.64 15.15
N MET A 474 9.47 -25.81 14.52
CA MET A 474 8.75 -26.97 15.07
C MET A 474 9.29 -27.40 16.44
N ALA A 475 10.62 -27.39 16.64
CA ALA A 475 11.21 -27.71 17.94
C ALA A 475 10.72 -26.77 19.06
N GLU A 476 10.57 -25.49 18.75
CA GLU A 476 10.07 -24.47 19.68
C GLU A 476 8.55 -24.56 19.88
N ILE A 477 7.78 -24.91 18.84
CA ILE A 477 6.34 -25.21 18.93
C ILE A 477 6.12 -26.41 19.86
N ALA A 478 6.89 -27.48 19.68
CA ALA A 478 6.85 -28.67 20.53
C ALA A 478 7.18 -28.33 21.99
N HIS A 479 8.25 -27.56 22.24
CA HIS A 479 8.62 -27.10 23.58
C HIS A 479 7.50 -26.24 24.22
N ALA A 480 6.91 -25.31 23.47
CA ALA A 480 5.81 -24.46 23.95
C ALA A 480 4.53 -25.25 24.33
N LEU A 481 4.36 -26.47 23.81
CA LEU A 481 3.24 -27.37 24.09
C LEU A 481 3.62 -28.56 25.00
N GLY A 482 4.80 -28.54 25.63
CA GLY A 482 5.29 -29.61 26.51
C GLY A 482 5.56 -30.94 25.81
N GLN A 483 5.77 -30.94 24.49
CA GLN A 483 6.11 -32.11 23.69
C GLN A 483 7.64 -32.32 23.66
N ASP A 484 8.23 -32.50 24.84
CA ASP A 484 9.69 -32.42 25.06
C ASP A 484 10.51 -33.37 24.18
N SER A 485 9.99 -34.57 23.88
CA SER A 485 10.66 -35.52 22.98
C SER A 485 10.79 -34.98 21.56
N ASP A 486 9.72 -34.40 21.04
CA ASP A 486 9.67 -33.81 19.70
C ASP A 486 10.55 -32.54 19.65
N ALA A 487 10.55 -31.75 20.73
CA ALA A 487 11.39 -30.56 20.85
C ALA A 487 12.89 -30.90 20.77
N VAL A 488 13.32 -31.96 21.47
CA VAL A 488 14.71 -32.45 21.40
C VAL A 488 15.02 -33.06 20.03
N GLU A 489 14.09 -33.82 19.44
CA GLU A 489 14.27 -34.44 18.13
C GLU A 489 14.44 -33.41 17.00
N TYR A 490 13.45 -32.52 16.81
CA TYR A 490 13.53 -31.46 15.80
C TYR A 490 14.65 -30.45 16.11
N GLY A 491 14.99 -30.23 17.37
CA GLY A 491 16.15 -29.42 17.78
C GLY A 491 17.47 -29.99 17.26
N ASN A 492 17.71 -31.30 17.47
CA ASN A 492 18.90 -31.99 16.97
C ASN A 492 18.91 -32.07 15.43
N GLN A 493 17.75 -32.35 14.81
CA GLN A 493 17.62 -32.41 13.36
C GLN A 493 17.90 -31.05 12.71
N SER A 494 17.35 -29.94 13.23
CA SER A 494 17.62 -28.60 12.70
C SER A 494 19.11 -28.20 12.80
N THR A 495 19.80 -28.58 13.88
CA THR A 495 21.26 -28.36 14.04
C THR A 495 22.07 -29.18 13.02
N SER A 496 21.68 -30.42 12.75
CA SER A 496 22.30 -31.28 11.73
C SER A 496 22.06 -30.76 10.31
N LEU A 497 20.83 -30.32 10.02
CA LEU A 497 20.44 -29.72 8.76
C LEU A 497 21.18 -28.40 8.53
N LEU A 498 21.33 -27.54 9.54
CA LEU A 498 22.14 -26.32 9.46
C LEU A 498 23.61 -26.64 9.15
N SER A 499 24.17 -27.65 9.81
CA SER A 499 25.57 -28.05 9.57
C SER A 499 25.78 -28.53 8.13
N SER A 500 24.82 -29.30 7.61
CA SER A 500 24.80 -29.72 6.20
C SER A 500 24.61 -28.53 5.26
N TRP A 501 23.69 -27.62 5.59
CA TRP A 501 23.42 -26.40 4.84
C TRP A 501 24.67 -25.53 4.73
N LEU A 502 25.37 -25.24 5.83
CA LEU A 502 26.62 -24.48 5.84
C LEU A 502 27.69 -25.12 4.95
N SER A 503 27.80 -26.45 4.95
CA SER A 503 28.79 -27.16 4.13
C SER A 503 28.54 -27.07 2.61
N LEU A 504 27.30 -26.78 2.19
CA LEU A 504 26.89 -26.65 0.78
C LEU A 504 26.70 -25.19 0.36
N ALA A 505 26.28 -24.33 1.29
CA ALA A 505 25.98 -22.92 1.09
C ALA A 505 27.21 -22.02 1.24
N THR A 506 28.32 -22.46 1.84
CA THR A 506 29.52 -21.62 1.96
C THR A 506 30.39 -21.77 0.71
N SER A 507 30.89 -20.67 0.15
CA SER A 507 31.86 -20.71 -0.95
C SER A 507 33.17 -21.42 -0.54
N MET A 508 33.89 -22.04 -1.48
CA MET A 508 35.11 -22.80 -1.20
C MET A 508 36.23 -21.98 -0.53
N ASP A 509 36.25 -20.66 -0.75
CA ASP A 509 37.18 -19.72 -0.14
C ASP A 509 36.68 -19.13 1.19
N GLY A 510 35.45 -19.48 1.62
CA GLY A 510 34.81 -18.96 2.83
C GLY A 510 34.41 -17.48 2.76
N SER A 511 34.41 -16.86 1.58
CA SER A 511 34.12 -15.42 1.45
C SER A 511 32.64 -15.07 1.56
N HIS A 512 31.72 -15.96 1.17
CA HIS A 512 30.29 -15.67 1.12
C HIS A 512 29.40 -16.91 1.15
N LEU A 513 28.08 -16.65 1.21
CA LEU A 513 27.05 -17.66 1.02
C LEU A 513 26.58 -17.71 -0.44
N LEU A 514 26.59 -18.90 -1.01
CA LEU A 514 26.14 -19.20 -2.36
C LEU A 514 24.61 -19.03 -2.48
N GLY A 515 24.13 -18.64 -3.66
CA GLY A 515 22.71 -18.64 -3.98
C GLY A 515 22.21 -20.03 -4.39
N THR A 516 23.05 -20.73 -5.15
CA THR A 516 22.83 -22.06 -5.74
C THR A 516 23.96 -22.99 -5.31
N TYR A 517 23.66 -24.19 -4.83
CA TYR A 517 24.71 -25.10 -4.37
C TYR A 517 25.69 -25.49 -5.49
N GLY A 518 26.98 -25.48 -5.15
CA GLY A 518 28.08 -25.79 -6.07
C GLY A 518 28.52 -24.63 -6.96
N ASP A 519 27.66 -23.67 -7.27
CA ASP A 519 28.00 -22.48 -8.07
C ASP A 519 28.69 -21.42 -7.20
N GLN A 520 30.01 -21.31 -7.37
CA GLN A 520 30.92 -20.46 -6.59
C GLN A 520 30.85 -18.97 -6.94
N GLU A 521 30.17 -18.61 -8.03
CA GLU A 521 29.91 -17.22 -8.41
C GLU A 521 28.49 -16.78 -8.01
N SER A 522 27.64 -17.73 -7.60
CA SER A 522 26.26 -17.45 -7.18
C SER A 522 26.17 -16.82 -5.80
N TRP A 523 25.14 -16.02 -5.59
CA TRP A 523 24.83 -15.42 -4.29
C TRP A 523 23.35 -15.13 -4.17
N SER A 524 22.85 -14.92 -2.96
CA SER A 524 21.50 -14.42 -2.70
C SER A 524 21.54 -13.32 -1.64
N LEU A 525 20.51 -12.45 -1.60
CA LEU A 525 20.26 -11.60 -0.43
C LEU A 525 20.20 -12.41 0.88
N MET A 526 19.85 -13.70 0.79
CA MET A 526 19.70 -14.62 1.92
C MET A 526 18.66 -14.13 2.94
N TYR A 527 17.58 -13.53 2.43
CA TYR A 527 16.56 -12.83 3.21
C TYR A 527 15.89 -13.69 4.29
N ASN A 528 15.93 -15.02 4.19
CA ASN A 528 15.36 -15.90 5.22
C ASN A 528 16.17 -15.92 6.54
N LEU A 529 17.39 -15.36 6.57
CA LEU A 529 18.09 -15.05 7.83
C LEU A 529 17.32 -14.07 8.72
N PHE A 530 16.43 -13.25 8.14
CA PHE A 530 15.49 -12.44 8.91
C PHE A 530 14.59 -13.28 9.82
N SER A 531 14.14 -14.46 9.37
CA SER A 531 13.25 -15.31 10.16
C SER A 531 13.92 -15.88 11.41
N ASP A 532 15.22 -16.23 11.33
CA ASP A 532 16.02 -16.66 12.50
C ASP A 532 16.11 -15.55 13.55
N LYS A 533 16.37 -14.31 13.09
CA LYS A 533 16.49 -13.11 13.94
C LYS A 533 15.14 -12.65 14.51
N MET A 534 14.08 -12.62 13.70
CA MET A 534 12.73 -12.24 14.11
C MET A 534 12.16 -13.19 15.17
N LEU A 535 12.38 -14.50 14.99
CA LEU A 535 11.99 -15.48 15.99
C LEU A 535 12.94 -15.50 17.20
N GLY A 536 14.18 -14.99 17.09
CA GLY A 536 15.19 -15.06 18.14
C GLY A 536 15.69 -16.47 18.39
N LEU A 537 15.75 -17.33 17.36
CA LEU A 537 16.16 -18.73 17.50
C LEU A 537 17.66 -18.89 17.73
N ASN A 538 18.46 -17.92 17.26
CA ASN A 538 19.93 -17.96 17.28
C ASN A 538 20.48 -19.25 16.65
N LEU A 539 19.80 -19.78 15.61
CA LEU A 539 20.23 -20.98 14.92
C LEU A 539 21.46 -20.68 14.06
N VAL A 540 21.46 -19.54 13.37
CA VAL A 540 22.59 -19.11 12.54
C VAL A 540 23.56 -18.27 13.37
N SER A 541 24.83 -18.68 13.41
CA SER A 541 25.84 -17.97 14.20
C SER A 541 26.15 -16.56 13.67
N GLN A 542 26.47 -15.63 14.57
CA GLN A 542 26.83 -14.26 14.21
C GLN A 542 27.96 -14.17 13.17
N SER A 543 28.93 -15.08 13.20
CA SER A 543 30.03 -15.15 12.21
C SER A 543 29.53 -15.36 10.75
N VAL A 544 28.41 -16.07 10.58
CA VAL A 544 27.77 -16.26 9.27
C VAL A 544 27.04 -14.97 8.85
N ILE A 545 26.34 -14.32 9.77
CA ILE A 545 25.70 -13.01 9.55
C ILE A 545 26.74 -11.95 9.16
N ASP A 546 27.88 -11.89 9.84
CA ASP A 546 28.97 -10.94 9.57
C ASP A 546 29.67 -11.22 8.24
N THR A 547 29.72 -12.48 7.81
CA THR A 547 30.25 -12.88 6.50
C THR A 547 29.31 -12.46 5.39
N GLN A 548 28.01 -12.75 5.53
CA GLN A 548 26.98 -12.31 4.58
C GLN A 548 26.89 -10.78 4.50
N THR A 549 26.97 -10.08 5.64
CA THR A 549 26.94 -8.61 5.71
C THR A 549 28.11 -7.98 4.95
N ARG A 550 29.34 -8.50 5.14
CA ARG A 550 30.53 -8.04 4.39
C ARG A 550 30.40 -8.31 2.88
N TYR A 551 29.82 -9.44 2.49
CA TYR A 551 29.61 -9.73 1.07
C TYR A 551 28.56 -8.81 0.44
N LEU A 552 27.42 -8.60 1.10
CA LEU A 552 26.39 -7.64 0.65
C LEU A 552 26.96 -6.22 0.51
N SER A 553 27.82 -5.78 1.43
CA SER A 553 28.57 -4.51 1.31
C SER A 553 29.38 -4.43 0.00
N SER A 554 30.07 -5.51 -0.38
CA SER A 554 30.87 -5.57 -1.61
C SER A 554 30.03 -5.55 -2.90
N LEU A 555 28.78 -6.04 -2.84
CA LEU A 555 27.82 -5.96 -3.93
C LEU A 555 27.22 -4.55 -4.03
N LEU A 556 26.83 -3.95 -2.89
CA LEU A 556 26.28 -2.59 -2.81
C LEU A 556 27.23 -1.54 -3.39
N ALA A 557 28.55 -1.71 -3.20
CA ALA A 557 29.57 -0.86 -3.81
C ALA A 557 29.57 -0.84 -5.37
N LYS A 558 28.80 -1.74 -6.00
CA LYS A 558 28.62 -1.85 -7.46
C LYS A 558 27.13 -1.85 -7.86
N ALA A 559 26.21 -1.66 -6.91
CA ALA A 559 24.79 -1.73 -7.17
C ALA A 559 24.29 -0.50 -7.96
N PRO A 560 23.27 -0.67 -8.81
CA PRO A 560 22.46 0.43 -9.29
C PRO A 560 21.78 1.24 -8.17
N GLU A 561 21.29 2.44 -8.49
CA GLU A 561 20.61 3.38 -7.58
C GLU A 561 19.43 2.76 -6.80
N TRP A 562 18.76 1.77 -7.40
CA TRP A 562 17.59 1.09 -6.85
C TRP A 562 17.90 -0.25 -6.18
N GLY A 563 19.19 -0.58 -5.98
CA GLY A 563 19.67 -1.66 -5.12
C GLY A 563 20.07 -2.94 -5.83
N LEU A 564 20.02 -4.04 -5.08
CA LEU A 564 20.47 -5.37 -5.51
C LEU A 564 19.33 -6.21 -6.09
N PRO A 565 19.60 -7.07 -7.08
CA PRO A 565 18.73 -8.20 -7.41
C PRO A 565 18.50 -9.12 -6.19
N ILE A 566 17.44 -9.92 -6.23
CA ILE A 566 17.09 -10.87 -5.14
C ILE A 566 18.21 -11.91 -4.92
N ASP A 567 18.81 -12.36 -6.02
CA ASP A 567 19.96 -13.26 -6.09
C ASP A 567 20.64 -13.13 -7.46
N SER A 568 21.77 -13.82 -7.64
CA SER A 568 22.56 -13.83 -8.88
C SER A 568 21.83 -14.42 -10.09
N THR A 569 20.71 -15.12 -9.90
CA THR A 569 19.94 -15.81 -10.94
C THR A 569 18.64 -15.07 -11.32
N ALA A 570 18.11 -14.22 -10.43
CA ALA A 570 16.93 -13.37 -10.61
C ALA A 570 17.08 -12.24 -11.66
N GLY A 571 18.17 -12.26 -12.45
CA GLY A 571 18.49 -11.24 -13.44
C GLY A 571 18.71 -9.86 -12.81
N GLN A 572 18.02 -8.85 -13.32
CA GLN A 572 18.09 -7.48 -12.79
C GLN A 572 16.86 -7.12 -11.93
N PHE A 573 16.18 -8.09 -11.32
CA PHE A 573 14.96 -7.85 -10.54
C PHE A 573 15.23 -7.91 -9.04
N GLY A 574 14.91 -6.80 -8.36
CA GLY A 574 14.89 -6.69 -6.90
C GLY A 574 13.46 -6.82 -6.36
N ASN A 575 13.33 -7.06 -5.05
CA ASN A 575 12.04 -7.10 -4.36
C ASN A 575 12.13 -6.28 -3.07
N ALA A 576 11.25 -5.29 -2.90
CA ALA A 576 11.28 -4.34 -1.80
C ALA A 576 11.17 -5.03 -0.42
N ALA A 577 10.34 -6.06 -0.28
CA ALA A 577 10.20 -6.81 0.97
C ALA A 577 11.47 -7.59 1.31
N TRP A 578 12.07 -8.26 0.32
CA TRP A 578 13.30 -9.03 0.49
C TRP A 578 14.53 -8.17 0.79
N SER A 579 14.64 -7.00 0.16
CA SER A 579 15.68 -6.00 0.48
C SER A 579 15.55 -5.49 1.92
N LEU A 580 14.33 -5.27 2.41
CA LEU A 580 14.10 -4.85 3.80
C LEU A 580 14.34 -5.98 4.81
N TYR A 581 13.99 -7.23 4.49
CA TYR A 581 14.37 -8.42 5.28
C TYR A 581 15.90 -8.54 5.39
N ALA A 582 16.62 -8.34 4.27
CA ALA A 582 18.07 -8.31 4.27
C ALA A 582 18.63 -7.20 5.18
N SER A 583 18.13 -5.98 5.04
CA SER A 583 18.54 -4.84 5.89
C SER A 583 18.24 -5.07 7.38
N ALA A 584 17.21 -5.85 7.72
CA ALA A 584 16.85 -6.15 9.09
C ALA A 584 17.75 -7.20 9.74
N PHE A 585 18.34 -8.14 8.99
CA PHE A 585 19.22 -9.15 9.57
C PHE A 585 20.69 -8.73 9.69
N VAL A 586 21.23 -7.95 8.75
CA VAL A 586 22.66 -7.55 8.71
C VAL A 586 23.18 -6.93 10.01
N SER A 587 24.49 -7.06 10.25
CA SER A 587 25.17 -6.60 11.46
C SER A 587 25.83 -5.22 11.35
N ASP A 588 25.87 -4.63 10.16
CA ASP A 588 26.45 -3.31 9.89
C ASP A 588 25.36 -2.30 9.52
N THR A 589 25.36 -1.14 10.19
CA THR A 589 24.37 -0.08 9.99
C THR A 589 24.49 0.61 8.65
N THR A 590 25.70 0.72 8.08
CA THR A 590 25.92 1.28 6.73
C THR A 590 25.28 0.37 5.68
N VAL A 591 25.49 -0.94 5.78
CA VAL A 591 24.88 -1.94 4.88
C VAL A 591 23.35 -1.93 5.01
N ARG A 592 22.82 -1.85 6.24
CA ARG A 592 21.39 -1.65 6.50
C ARG A 592 20.86 -0.39 5.79
N ASP A 593 21.53 0.74 6.00
CA ASP A 593 21.03 2.04 5.54
C ASP A 593 21.10 2.16 4.02
N SER A 594 22.13 1.63 3.36
CA SER A 594 22.18 1.56 1.88
C SER A 594 21.10 0.65 1.27
N LEU A 595 20.71 -0.44 1.94
CA LEU A 595 19.58 -1.28 1.50
C LEU A 595 18.22 -0.58 1.66
N ILE A 596 18.04 0.18 2.76
CA ILE A 596 16.86 1.01 2.98
C ILE A 596 16.81 2.15 1.93
N GLU A 597 17.92 2.84 1.70
CA GLU A 597 18.03 3.93 0.74
C GLU A 597 17.72 3.47 -0.70
N SER A 598 18.20 2.28 -1.08
CA SER A 598 17.88 1.67 -2.38
C SER A 598 16.36 1.53 -2.62
N VAL A 599 15.62 1.08 -1.60
CA VAL A 599 14.16 0.92 -1.67
C VAL A 599 13.42 2.26 -1.56
N TYR A 600 13.97 3.22 -0.81
CA TYR A 600 13.48 4.59 -0.79
C TYR A 600 13.62 5.25 -2.17
N ASN A 601 14.76 5.11 -2.85
CA ASN A 601 14.98 5.60 -4.21
C ASN A 601 13.98 4.96 -5.19
N HIS A 602 13.70 3.66 -5.04
CA HIS A 602 12.69 2.97 -5.85
C HIS A 602 11.29 3.58 -5.66
N ALA A 603 10.90 3.82 -4.40
CA ALA A 603 9.61 4.40 -4.03
C ALA A 603 9.45 5.88 -4.44
N ASN A 604 10.54 6.65 -4.37
CA ASN A 604 10.58 8.09 -4.64
C ASN A 604 10.78 8.42 -6.14
N PHE A 605 10.94 7.41 -7.01
CA PHE A 605 11.11 7.62 -8.44
C PHE A 605 9.80 8.10 -9.10
N ASN A 606 9.74 9.38 -9.43
CA ASN A 606 8.54 10.06 -9.91
C ASN A 606 8.02 9.63 -11.30
N GLN A 607 8.72 8.75 -12.02
CA GLN A 607 8.27 8.16 -13.28
C GLN A 607 7.65 6.77 -13.09
N THR A 608 7.66 6.22 -11.85
CA THR A 608 6.93 5.00 -11.51
C THR A 608 5.43 5.26 -11.55
N VAL A 609 4.84 5.02 -12.73
CA VAL A 609 3.40 4.97 -12.96
C VAL A 609 2.83 3.81 -12.14
N GLY A 610 2.01 4.07 -11.11
CA GLY A 610 1.17 3.08 -10.43
C GLY A 610 1.07 3.21 -8.91
N ALA A 611 0.47 2.18 -8.29
CA ALA A 611 0.69 1.92 -6.86
C ALA A 611 2.10 1.34 -6.64
N PHE A 612 2.60 1.41 -5.40
CA PHE A 612 3.96 0.97 -5.06
C PHE A 612 4.08 -0.53 -5.42
N PRO A 613 5.03 -0.94 -6.27
CA PRO A 613 5.21 -2.34 -6.64
C PRO A 613 6.21 -3.04 -5.72
N GLU A 614 6.01 -4.33 -5.47
CA GLU A 614 6.99 -5.11 -4.71
C GLU A 614 8.22 -5.48 -5.54
N ARG A 615 8.07 -5.79 -6.84
CA ARG A 615 9.15 -6.28 -7.72
C ARG A 615 9.41 -5.33 -8.87
N TYR A 616 10.68 -4.96 -9.05
CA TYR A 616 11.12 -3.93 -9.99
C TYR A 616 12.50 -4.23 -10.56
N ASN A 617 12.81 -3.67 -11.73
CA ASN A 617 14.13 -3.76 -12.34
C ASN A 617 15.09 -2.77 -11.65
N VAL A 618 16.15 -3.26 -11.02
CA VAL A 618 17.07 -2.41 -10.22
C VAL A 618 17.89 -1.44 -11.06
N THR A 619 18.00 -1.63 -12.38
CA THR A 619 18.83 -0.80 -13.29
C THR A 619 18.03 0.32 -13.98
N SER A 620 16.70 0.26 -13.96
CA SER A 620 15.82 1.17 -14.72
C SER A 620 14.57 1.63 -13.95
N ASN A 621 14.39 1.12 -12.73
CA ASN A 621 13.18 1.21 -11.92
C ASN A 621 11.88 0.72 -12.59
N ALA A 622 11.99 0.05 -13.75
CA ALA A 622 10.83 -0.46 -14.48
C ALA A 622 10.08 -1.49 -13.64
N VAL A 623 8.77 -1.30 -13.49
CA VAL A 623 7.92 -2.17 -12.69
C VAL A 623 7.82 -3.54 -13.34
N ASN A 624 7.97 -4.61 -12.54
CA ASN A 624 7.73 -5.98 -12.99
C ASN A 624 6.32 -6.44 -12.59
N ASN A 625 6.01 -6.48 -11.29
CA ASN A 625 4.69 -6.88 -10.76
C ASN A 625 4.49 -6.44 -9.29
N GLY A 626 3.38 -6.88 -8.68
CA GLY A 626 3.05 -6.68 -7.26
C GLY A 626 2.69 -5.26 -6.86
N ARG A 627 2.04 -4.52 -7.78
CA ARG A 627 1.45 -3.21 -7.48
C ARG A 627 0.37 -3.33 -6.43
N ALA A 628 0.52 -2.58 -5.33
CA ALA A 628 -0.35 -2.70 -4.15
C ALA A 628 -0.43 -4.14 -3.59
N GLY A 629 0.60 -4.96 -3.82
CA GLY A 629 0.66 -6.32 -3.30
C GLY A 629 0.79 -6.35 -1.77
N PRO A 630 0.14 -7.30 -1.07
CA PRO A 630 0.24 -7.41 0.38
C PRO A 630 1.66 -7.74 0.87
N ALA A 631 2.54 -8.27 0.02
CA ALA A 631 3.93 -8.54 0.39
C ALA A 631 4.70 -7.29 0.87
N LEU A 632 4.23 -6.08 0.53
CA LEU A 632 4.76 -4.81 1.06
C LEU A 632 4.67 -4.69 2.59
N GLY A 633 3.89 -5.53 3.29
CA GLY A 633 3.96 -5.64 4.75
C GLY A 633 5.35 -6.04 5.27
N GLY A 634 6.18 -6.66 4.44
CA GLY A 634 7.56 -7.01 4.80
C GLY A 634 8.48 -5.80 5.02
N LEU A 635 8.03 -4.62 4.59
CA LEU A 635 8.70 -3.36 4.87
C LEU A 635 8.65 -3.01 6.37
N PHE A 636 7.79 -3.64 7.18
CA PHE A 636 7.77 -3.53 8.65
C PHE A 636 8.83 -4.42 9.35
N SER A 637 9.76 -5.03 8.61
CA SER A 637 10.81 -5.92 9.14
C SER A 637 11.65 -5.35 10.29
N HIS A 638 12.02 -4.06 10.29
CA HIS A 638 12.69 -3.47 11.46
C HIS A 638 11.73 -3.20 12.62
N LEU A 639 10.50 -2.79 12.32
CA LEU A 639 9.49 -2.48 13.34
C LEU A 639 9.08 -3.73 14.13
N VAL A 640 8.90 -4.89 13.48
CA VAL A 640 8.53 -6.12 14.20
C VAL A 640 9.63 -6.60 15.17
N LEU A 641 10.91 -6.31 14.89
CA LEU A 641 12.02 -6.63 15.81
C LEU A 641 11.96 -5.83 17.14
N THR A 642 11.12 -4.78 17.22
CA THR A 642 10.89 -4.02 18.45
C THR A 642 9.73 -4.57 19.30
N VAL A 643 8.99 -5.56 18.79
CA VAL A 643 7.83 -6.14 19.46
C VAL A 643 8.29 -7.22 20.45
N PRO A 644 7.92 -7.15 21.74
CA PRO A 644 8.36 -8.13 22.72
C PRO A 644 7.66 -9.47 22.53
N ASN A 645 8.42 -10.56 22.67
CA ASN A 645 7.87 -11.91 22.79
C ASN A 645 7.12 -12.08 24.12
N GLN A 646 6.03 -12.83 24.07
CA GLN A 646 5.19 -13.26 25.19
C GLN A 646 5.42 -14.75 25.50
N THR A 647 4.98 -15.17 26.68
CA THR A 647 4.87 -16.61 27.01
C THR A 647 3.68 -17.20 26.26
N ILE A 648 3.90 -18.30 25.53
CA ILE A 648 2.86 -19.01 24.79
C ILE A 648 1.96 -19.77 25.77
N SER A 649 0.65 -19.59 25.65
CA SER A 649 -0.38 -20.34 26.39
C SER A 649 -1.28 -21.11 25.42
N ALA A 650 -1.50 -22.40 25.68
CA ALA A 650 -2.32 -23.28 24.84
C ALA A 650 -3.84 -23.12 25.03
N ASP A 651 -4.28 -22.49 26.13
CA ASP A 651 -5.69 -22.32 26.52
C ASP A 651 -6.25 -20.90 26.24
N SER A 652 -5.56 -20.11 25.40
CA SER A 652 -5.94 -18.72 25.12
C SER A 652 -7.18 -18.63 24.20
N PRO A 653 -8.29 -17.98 24.61
CA PRO A 653 -9.47 -17.84 23.76
C PRO A 653 -9.16 -17.07 22.46
N PHE A 654 -9.94 -17.33 21.42
CA PHE A 654 -9.77 -16.72 20.10
C PHE A 654 -10.70 -15.50 19.95
N GLY A 655 -10.12 -14.31 19.83
CA GLY A 655 -10.81 -13.04 19.61
C GLY A 655 -10.34 -11.92 20.55
N PRO A 656 -10.55 -10.64 20.21
CA PRO A 656 -10.39 -9.54 21.15
C PRO A 656 -11.44 -9.67 22.28
N ASP A 657 -11.09 -9.28 23.51
CA ASP A 657 -11.93 -9.44 24.70
C ASP A 657 -13.36 -8.93 24.50
N GLY A 658 -14.29 -9.87 24.32
CA GLY A 658 -15.71 -9.58 24.18
C GLY A 658 -16.33 -9.11 25.49
N THR A 659 -17.06 -8.00 25.45
CA THR A 659 -17.66 -7.32 26.61
C THR A 659 -18.52 -8.23 27.49
N GLY A 660 -17.93 -8.74 28.58
CA GLY A 660 -18.61 -9.48 29.64
C GLY A 660 -19.14 -8.55 30.73
N ASN A 661 -20.45 -8.56 30.95
CA ASN A 661 -21.10 -7.69 31.92
C ASN A 661 -20.87 -8.22 33.36
N GLY A 662 -19.80 -7.75 34.02
CA GLY A 662 -19.40 -8.19 35.37
C GLY A 662 -18.86 -7.02 36.22
N GLY A 663 -19.26 -6.98 37.50
CA GLY A 663 -18.83 -5.95 38.45
C GLY A 663 -17.32 -5.98 38.76
N PRO A 664 -16.76 -4.91 39.32
CA PRO A 664 -15.33 -4.63 39.23
C PRO A 664 -14.48 -5.51 40.15
N SER A 665 -13.64 -6.35 39.55
CA SER A 665 -12.41 -6.86 40.17
C SER A 665 -11.21 -6.47 39.31
N SER A 666 -10.34 -5.64 39.87
CA SER A 666 -9.20 -5.05 39.19
C SER A 666 -8.14 -6.07 38.76
N ASN A 667 -7.76 -6.05 37.48
CA ASN A 667 -6.43 -6.43 37.00
C ASN A 667 -6.03 -5.51 35.83
N ALA A 668 -5.87 -4.22 36.14
CA ALA A 668 -5.32 -3.24 35.21
C ALA A 668 -3.78 -3.38 35.19
N GLY A 669 -3.26 -4.18 34.26
CA GLY A 669 -1.83 -4.53 34.24
C GLY A 669 -1.37 -5.14 32.91
N ALA A 670 -1.52 -4.42 31.80
CA ALA A 670 -0.90 -4.74 30.51
C ALA A 670 -0.89 -3.55 29.51
N ILE A 671 -1.87 -2.65 29.57
CA ILE A 671 -2.10 -1.60 28.54
C ILE A 671 -1.80 -0.17 29.05
N ALA A 672 -1.29 -0.02 30.28
CA ALA A 672 -1.12 1.30 30.92
C ALA A 672 0.19 2.05 30.58
N ASP A 673 1.27 1.34 30.25
CA ASP A 673 2.63 1.92 30.27
C ASP A 673 2.94 2.84 29.08
N GLY A 674 2.28 2.65 27.93
CA GLY A 674 2.44 3.53 26.76
C GLY A 674 1.73 4.89 26.90
N VAL A 675 0.59 4.95 27.60
CA VAL A 675 -0.26 6.14 27.65
C VAL A 675 0.09 7.05 28.83
N ILE A 676 0.49 6.49 29.97
CA ILE A 676 0.86 7.27 31.16
C ILE A 676 2.15 8.06 30.94
N GLY A 677 3.12 7.51 30.21
CA GLY A 677 4.36 8.22 29.86
C GLY A 677 4.11 9.49 29.03
N GLY A 678 3.26 9.39 28.00
CA GLY A 678 2.88 10.53 27.16
C GLY A 678 2.10 11.61 27.90
N LEU A 679 1.10 11.20 28.70
CA LEU A 679 0.27 12.16 29.48
C LEU A 679 1.05 12.84 30.61
N ALA A 680 2.00 12.15 31.26
CA ALA A 680 2.88 12.75 32.26
C ALA A 680 3.78 13.83 31.63
N PHE A 681 4.35 13.58 30.45
CA PHE A 681 5.18 14.55 29.74
C PHE A 681 4.37 15.80 29.34
N VAL A 682 3.19 15.63 28.74
CA VAL A 682 2.29 16.73 28.40
C VAL A 682 1.85 17.51 29.65
N GLY A 683 1.53 16.83 30.75
CA GLY A 683 1.18 17.46 32.02
C GLY A 683 2.30 18.32 32.60
N ILE A 684 3.55 17.85 32.53
CA ILE A 684 4.74 18.60 32.97
C ILE A 684 4.96 19.84 32.10
N VAL A 685 4.82 19.73 30.77
CA VAL A 685 4.96 20.86 29.84
C VAL A 685 3.88 21.92 30.10
N VAL A 686 2.62 21.52 30.29
CA VAL A 686 1.51 22.44 30.62
C VAL A 686 1.72 23.10 31.99
N ALA A 687 2.16 22.35 33.01
CA ALA A 687 2.47 22.90 34.33
C ALA A 687 3.62 23.93 34.26
N ALA A 688 4.70 23.62 33.52
CA ALA A 688 5.81 24.55 33.30
C ALA A 688 5.33 25.83 32.58
N PHE A 689 4.50 25.70 31.54
CA PHE A 689 3.92 26.85 30.83
C PHE A 689 3.06 27.73 31.74
N VAL A 690 2.22 27.14 32.60
CA VAL A 690 1.39 27.88 33.57
C VAL A 690 2.24 28.59 34.64
N VAL A 691 3.31 27.95 35.13
CA VAL A 691 4.24 28.56 36.11
C VAL A 691 5.03 29.71 35.47
N LEU A 692 5.52 29.55 34.24
CA LEU A 692 6.20 30.61 33.50
C LEU A 692 5.26 31.79 33.20
N ARG A 693 4.02 31.53 32.80
CA ARG A 693 2.99 32.56 32.57
C ARG A 693 2.61 33.30 33.85
N ARG A 694 2.54 32.63 34.99
CA ARG A 694 2.31 33.27 36.31
C ARG A 694 3.50 34.12 36.76
N ARG A 695 4.74 33.68 36.52
CA ARG A 695 5.95 34.49 36.81
C ARG A 695 6.02 35.75 35.95
N ARG A 696 5.74 35.66 34.64
CA ARG A 696 5.67 36.84 33.76
C ARG A 696 4.57 37.83 34.19
N ALA A 697 3.41 37.34 34.62
CA ALA A 697 2.33 38.19 35.14
C ALA A 697 2.75 38.98 36.39
N GLN A 698 3.51 38.37 37.31
CA GLN A 698 4.02 39.05 38.52
C GLN A 698 5.09 40.09 38.20
N GLN A 699 5.93 39.88 37.18
CA GLN A 699 6.94 40.87 36.76
C GLN A 699 6.33 42.14 36.13
N HIS A 700 5.13 42.05 35.54
CA HIS A 700 4.41 43.22 35.05
C HIS A 700 3.76 44.08 36.16
N GLU A 701 3.66 43.59 37.39
CA GLU A 701 3.02 44.31 38.50
C GLU A 701 3.99 45.25 39.25
N GLU A 702 5.32 45.06 39.12
CA GLU A 702 6.34 45.91 39.77
C GLU A 702 6.84 47.10 38.91
N ALA A 703 6.53 47.15 37.61
CA ALA A 703 7.02 48.17 36.67
C ALA A 703 6.34 49.57 36.79
N GLY A 704 5.63 49.83 37.89
CA GLY A 704 4.70 50.96 38.06
C GLY A 704 5.21 52.21 38.79
N LYS A 705 6.48 52.63 38.65
CA LYS A 705 6.98 53.91 39.25
C LYS A 705 8.00 54.65 38.34
N PRO A 706 7.92 55.98 38.18
CA PRO A 706 8.73 56.72 37.19
C PRO A 706 10.01 57.37 37.76
N LYS A 707 11.09 57.48 36.96
CA LYS A 707 12.12 58.54 37.12
C LYS A 707 13.08 58.76 35.93
N VAL A 708 12.97 59.95 35.32
CA VAL A 708 14.02 60.92 34.89
C VAL A 708 15.15 60.48 33.92
N MET A 709 15.38 61.33 32.91
CA MET A 709 16.26 61.19 31.75
C MET A 709 17.56 62.02 31.85
N ARG A 710 18.74 61.51 31.41
CA ARG A 710 19.82 62.36 30.85
C ARG A 710 20.97 61.68 30.06
N GLN A 711 21.17 62.17 28.82
CA GLN A 711 22.42 62.44 28.05
C GLN A 711 23.34 61.34 27.47
N VAL A 712 23.83 61.62 26.25
CA VAL A 712 24.50 60.73 25.25
C VAL A 712 25.54 61.55 24.45
N PRO A 713 26.78 61.05 24.25
CA PRO A 713 27.41 60.96 22.90
C PRO A 713 28.44 59.78 22.78
N PRO A 714 29.25 59.62 21.70
CA PRO A 714 28.80 59.25 20.34
C PRO A 714 29.69 58.20 19.57
N HIS A 715 29.07 57.45 18.62
CA HIS A 715 29.49 57.09 17.23
C HIS A 715 30.92 56.53 16.87
N PRO A 716 31.08 55.67 15.82
CA PRO A 716 30.68 55.95 14.42
C PRO A 716 30.06 54.82 13.54
N THR A 717 29.68 55.24 12.32
CA THR A 717 28.78 54.63 11.31
C THR A 717 29.55 54.14 10.06
N VAL A 718 29.04 53.16 9.28
CA VAL A 718 29.08 53.14 7.79
C VAL A 718 27.88 52.34 7.20
N THR A 719 27.23 52.92 6.17
CA THR A 719 26.32 52.29 5.17
C THR A 719 26.94 52.50 3.76
N PRO A 720 26.60 51.75 2.68
CA PRO A 720 25.36 51.97 1.87
C PRO A 720 24.90 50.66 1.16
N TYR A 721 24.14 50.58 0.04
CA TYR A 721 23.45 51.51 -0.89
C TYR A 721 22.21 50.78 -1.49
N TYR A 722 21.25 51.51 -2.08
CA TYR A 722 20.16 50.97 -2.94
C TYR A 722 19.99 51.92 -4.14
N GLN A 723 19.85 51.44 -5.38
CA GLN A 723 19.34 52.30 -6.45
C GLN A 723 18.64 51.53 -7.59
N ASP A 724 17.55 52.13 -8.05
CA ASP A 724 16.62 51.71 -9.11
C ASP A 724 16.79 52.63 -10.33
N SER A 725 16.49 52.15 -11.55
CA SER A 725 15.88 52.91 -12.68
C SER A 725 15.95 52.20 -14.04
N THR A 726 15.06 52.61 -14.94
CA THR A 726 14.69 51.99 -16.23
C THR A 726 15.24 52.72 -17.47
N THR A 727 14.93 52.19 -18.68
CA THR A 727 15.25 52.69 -20.04
C THR A 727 16.68 52.42 -20.56
N GLY A 728 16.97 52.22 -21.85
CA GLY A 728 16.15 52.08 -23.06
C GLY A 728 16.97 52.30 -24.36
N PHE A 729 16.55 51.70 -25.50
CA PHE A 729 16.97 51.96 -26.90
C PHE A 729 18.29 51.39 -27.52
N THR A 730 18.08 50.49 -28.50
CA THR A 730 18.70 50.36 -29.86
C THR A 730 20.22 50.38 -30.13
N GLY A 731 20.72 49.32 -30.82
CA GLY A 731 20.95 49.44 -32.28
C GLY A 731 22.37 49.27 -32.88
N THR A 732 22.55 48.19 -33.67
CA THR A 732 23.32 48.10 -34.95
C THR A 732 24.88 48.10 -35.02
N THR A 733 25.43 46.89 -35.23
CA THR A 733 26.32 46.43 -36.34
C THR A 733 27.78 46.88 -36.57
N ALA A 734 28.58 45.86 -36.99
CA ALA A 734 29.77 45.88 -37.88
C ALA A 734 31.17 46.22 -37.27
N ALA A 735 32.30 45.58 -37.65
CA ALA A 735 32.54 44.43 -38.57
C ALA A 735 33.99 43.86 -38.50
N LEU A 736 34.19 42.60 -38.99
CA LEU A 736 35.38 42.03 -39.71
C LEU A 736 36.75 41.87 -38.96
N ALA A 737 37.65 40.90 -39.23
CA ALA A 737 37.67 39.70 -40.12
C ALA A 737 38.82 38.70 -39.76
N GLY A 738 38.80 37.48 -40.34
CA GLY A 738 39.90 36.47 -40.38
C GLY A 738 39.39 35.01 -40.17
N ILE A 739 39.05 34.21 -41.20
CA ILE A 739 39.91 33.35 -42.07
C ILE A 739 40.50 32.16 -41.25
N GLU A 740 40.35 30.86 -41.55
CA GLU A 740 40.03 30.08 -42.78
C GLU A 740 39.48 28.66 -42.42
N PRO A 741 38.77 27.91 -43.31
CA PRO A 741 38.36 26.51 -43.06
C PRO A 741 38.75 25.45 -44.14
N ASP A 742 38.57 24.16 -43.77
CA ASP A 742 38.44 22.95 -44.63
C ASP A 742 39.74 22.38 -45.29
N PRO A 743 39.79 21.10 -45.82
CA PRO A 743 38.66 20.30 -46.34
C PRO A 743 38.66 18.72 -46.27
N TYR A 744 37.54 18.11 -46.75
CA TYR A 744 37.34 16.77 -47.39
C TYR A 744 37.55 15.46 -46.58
N GLU A 745 36.94 14.27 -46.82
CA GLU A 745 35.81 13.74 -47.65
C GLU A 745 35.33 12.37 -47.05
N GLY A 746 34.34 11.58 -47.52
CA GLY A 746 33.35 11.70 -48.62
C GLY A 746 32.58 10.37 -48.91
N VAL A 747 31.23 10.40 -48.85
CA VAL A 747 30.17 9.59 -49.56
C VAL A 747 30.29 8.06 -49.80
N GLY A 748 29.21 7.29 -49.53
CA GLY A 748 28.98 5.95 -50.15
C GLY A 748 27.71 5.19 -49.71
N VAL A 749 26.91 4.65 -50.64
CA VAL A 749 25.67 3.86 -50.43
C VAL A 749 25.62 2.65 -51.39
N ILE A 750 24.73 1.64 -51.14
CA ILE A 750 24.33 0.51 -52.03
C ILE A 750 25.30 -0.73 -51.97
N PRO A 751 24.88 -2.02 -52.16
CA PRO A 751 23.66 -2.81 -51.82
C PRO A 751 23.98 -4.11 -50.99
N PRO A 752 23.00 -4.97 -50.63
CA PRO A 752 23.28 -6.34 -50.15
C PRO A 752 23.42 -7.38 -51.29
N SER A 753 24.40 -8.29 -51.22
CA SER A 753 24.53 -9.41 -52.17
C SER A 753 25.01 -10.76 -51.58
N LYS A 754 24.06 -11.70 -51.52
CA LYS A 754 24.16 -13.16 -51.79
C LYS A 754 25.28 -14.04 -51.19
N ALA A 755 24.80 -14.96 -50.34
CA ALA A 755 24.88 -16.43 -50.49
C ALA A 755 26.03 -17.24 -49.85
N LYS A 756 25.65 -18.15 -48.94
CA LYS A 756 25.60 -19.64 -49.10
C LYS A 756 24.99 -20.25 -47.81
N ALA A 757 23.86 -20.96 -47.82
CA ALA A 757 23.52 -22.25 -48.44
C ALA A 757 23.89 -23.47 -47.57
N SER A 758 22.87 -24.12 -47.00
CA SER A 758 22.92 -25.38 -46.25
C SER A 758 23.12 -26.60 -47.16
N PRO A 759 23.47 -27.78 -46.61
CA PRO A 759 23.22 -29.08 -47.20
C PRO A 759 21.96 -29.76 -46.62
N ASN A 760 21.24 -30.51 -47.47
CA ASN A 760 19.97 -31.19 -47.16
C ASN A 760 20.10 -32.51 -46.38
N ARG A 761 19.01 -32.91 -45.70
CA ARG A 761 18.64 -34.33 -45.46
C ARG A 761 17.73 -34.85 -46.59
N PRO A 762 17.70 -36.16 -46.90
CA PRO A 762 16.81 -36.72 -47.93
C PRO A 762 15.62 -37.57 -47.41
N HIS A 763 14.48 -37.38 -48.09
CA HIS A 763 13.53 -38.37 -48.63
C HIS A 763 12.51 -39.20 -47.80
N HIS A 764 11.41 -39.48 -48.55
CA HIS A 764 10.29 -40.43 -48.42
C HIS A 764 9.06 -40.05 -47.55
N ASP A 765 7.81 -40.28 -47.97
CA ASP A 765 7.19 -40.48 -49.32
C ASP A 765 5.66 -40.21 -49.23
N VAL A 766 4.98 -40.04 -50.36
CA VAL A 766 3.50 -39.86 -50.51
C VAL A 766 2.77 -41.25 -50.54
N PRO A 767 1.41 -41.43 -50.53
CA PRO A 767 0.42 -40.86 -51.50
C PRO A 767 -1.08 -40.67 -51.06
N PHE A 768 -1.94 -40.33 -52.04
CA PHE A 768 -3.45 -40.25 -52.09
C PHE A 768 -4.13 -38.99 -51.50
N GLU A 769 -4.73 -38.08 -52.31
CA GLU A 769 -6.07 -38.09 -52.99
C GLU A 769 -7.24 -37.75 -52.03
N SER A 770 -8.36 -37.09 -52.40
CA SER A 770 -8.80 -36.28 -53.56
C SER A 770 -10.06 -35.47 -53.09
N ILE A 771 -10.46 -34.31 -53.64
CA ILE A 771 -11.49 -34.09 -54.70
C ILE A 771 -11.74 -32.56 -54.77
N ALA A 772 -12.17 -32.03 -55.92
CA ALA A 772 -12.53 -30.62 -56.14
C ALA A 772 -14.01 -30.42 -56.49
N THR A 773 -14.52 -29.18 -56.33
CA THR A 773 -15.60 -28.60 -57.19
C THR A 773 -15.52 -27.08 -57.21
N SER A 774 -15.89 -26.48 -58.33
CA SER A 774 -15.93 -25.03 -58.62
C SER A 774 -17.37 -24.47 -58.63
N ASP A 775 -17.46 -23.18 -58.99
CA ASP A 775 -18.61 -22.42 -59.56
C ASP A 775 -19.23 -21.36 -58.63
N ASP A 776 -19.80 -20.24 -59.12
CA ASP A 776 -19.39 -19.32 -60.21
C ASP A 776 -20.17 -17.98 -60.03
N SER A 777 -19.71 -16.90 -60.68
CA SER A 777 -20.49 -15.74 -61.16
C SER A 777 -21.08 -14.65 -60.21
N GLN A 778 -20.48 -13.46 -60.35
CA GLN A 778 -21.10 -12.17 -60.75
C GLN A 778 -21.77 -11.15 -59.78
N ALA A 779 -21.40 -9.88 -60.07
CA ALA A 779 -22.06 -8.58 -59.83
C ALA A 779 -22.21 -8.05 -58.38
N GLY A 780 -21.90 -6.79 -58.05
CA GLY A 780 -21.25 -5.71 -58.81
C GLY A 780 -22.00 -4.37 -58.81
N SER A 781 -21.60 -3.43 -57.96
CA SER A 781 -21.69 -1.97 -58.21
C SER A 781 -20.86 -1.20 -57.16
N ALA A 782 -20.41 0.01 -57.49
CA ALA A 782 -19.38 0.74 -56.74
C ALA A 782 -19.78 2.20 -56.46
N TRP A 783 -18.81 2.97 -55.92
CA TRP A 783 -18.64 4.44 -55.94
C TRP A 783 -18.78 5.23 -54.63
N SER A 784 -17.61 5.41 -53.99
CA SER A 784 -16.99 6.73 -53.72
C SER A 784 -17.53 7.66 -52.62
N ARG A 785 -16.67 7.89 -51.61
CA ARG A 785 -16.33 9.13 -50.86
C ARG A 785 -15.19 8.73 -49.89
N GLY A 786 -14.18 9.52 -49.55
CA GLY A 786 -13.78 10.87 -49.95
C GLY A 786 -12.74 11.35 -48.92
N LEU A 787 -11.50 11.64 -49.34
CA LEU A 787 -10.39 12.00 -48.45
C LEU A 787 -10.50 13.45 -47.95
N LEU A 788 -10.48 13.66 -46.63
CA LEU A 788 -10.14 14.93 -45.98
C LEU A 788 -9.38 14.65 -44.66
N SER A 789 -8.31 15.42 -44.44
CA SER A 789 -7.40 15.28 -43.30
C SER A 789 -7.91 15.97 -42.02
N PRO A 790 -7.57 15.48 -40.81
CA PRO A 790 -7.61 16.28 -39.60
C PRO A 790 -6.31 17.10 -39.42
N ALA A 791 -6.42 18.27 -38.80
CA ALA A 791 -5.33 19.23 -38.64
C ALA A 791 -4.73 19.23 -37.22
N GLY A 792 -3.41 19.42 -37.15
CA GLY A 792 -2.69 20.18 -36.11
C GLY A 792 -2.93 19.87 -34.63
N ALA A 793 -2.03 19.09 -34.02
CA ALA A 793 -1.71 19.19 -32.60
C ALA A 793 -0.34 19.89 -32.44
N PRO A 794 -0.13 20.75 -31.42
CA PRO A 794 1.14 21.44 -31.23
C PRO A 794 2.20 20.52 -30.62
N SER A 795 3.34 20.36 -31.31
CA SER A 795 4.52 19.69 -30.77
C SER A 795 5.31 20.63 -29.85
N VAL A 796 5.43 20.29 -28.57
CA VAL A 796 6.33 20.98 -27.62
C VAL A 796 7.78 20.82 -28.08
N SER A 797 8.60 21.88 -28.06
CA SER A 797 9.97 21.78 -28.54
C SER A 797 10.88 21.07 -27.52
N PRO A 798 11.95 20.38 -27.96
CA PRO A 798 12.92 19.79 -27.03
C PRO A 798 13.55 20.81 -26.07
N THR A 799 13.64 22.07 -26.49
CA THR A 799 14.10 23.20 -25.68
C THR A 799 13.18 23.50 -24.50
N ASP A 800 11.86 23.46 -24.70
CA ASP A 800 10.88 23.71 -23.64
C ASP A 800 10.88 22.57 -22.61
N VAL A 801 11.06 21.32 -23.07
CA VAL A 801 11.24 20.15 -22.20
C VAL A 801 12.52 20.26 -21.36
N LEU A 802 13.60 20.83 -21.91
CA LEU A 802 14.86 21.04 -21.19
C LEU A 802 14.76 22.19 -20.16
N GLY A 803 14.04 23.27 -20.50
CA GLY A 803 13.71 24.36 -19.58
C GLY A 803 12.90 23.86 -18.38
N LEU A 804 11.79 23.15 -18.64
CA LEU A 804 10.94 22.56 -17.61
C LEU A 804 11.70 21.56 -16.71
N ARG A 805 12.62 20.75 -17.26
CA ARG A 805 13.49 19.87 -16.45
C ARG A 805 14.40 20.66 -15.51
N THR A 806 14.98 21.76 -15.99
CA THR A 806 15.87 22.62 -15.19
C THR A 806 15.11 23.31 -14.06
N GLU A 807 13.88 23.76 -14.34
CA GLU A 807 13.02 24.45 -13.36
C GLU A 807 12.48 23.48 -12.29
N VAL A 808 12.12 22.25 -12.67
CA VAL A 808 11.75 21.18 -11.72
C VAL A 808 12.93 20.78 -10.82
N GLU A 809 14.15 20.71 -11.34
CA GLU A 809 15.32 20.36 -10.53
C GLU A 809 15.74 21.49 -9.57
N ASN A 810 15.57 22.76 -9.98
CA ASN A 810 15.72 23.91 -9.08
C ASN A 810 14.66 23.90 -7.97
N LEU A 811 13.39 23.61 -8.30
CA LEU A 811 12.32 23.46 -7.29
C LEU A 811 12.60 22.30 -6.32
N ARG A 812 13.14 21.18 -6.83
CA ARG A 812 13.58 20.05 -5.99
C ARG A 812 14.66 20.45 -5.00
N ARG A 813 15.68 21.21 -5.44
CA ARG A 813 16.74 21.72 -4.55
C ARG A 813 16.16 22.64 -3.47
N VAL A 814 15.32 23.60 -3.84
CA VAL A 814 14.63 24.50 -2.88
C VAL A 814 13.78 23.72 -1.87
N ILE A 815 13.06 22.68 -2.28
CA ILE A 815 12.29 21.82 -1.35
C ILE A 815 13.21 21.03 -0.41
N HIS A 816 14.38 20.58 -0.90
CA HIS A 816 15.37 19.89 -0.06
C HIS A 816 15.97 20.84 0.98
N ASP A 817 16.31 22.06 0.59
CA ASP A 817 16.87 23.09 1.47
C ASP A 817 15.83 23.52 2.54
N ILE A 818 14.56 23.72 2.16
CA ILE A 818 13.45 24.00 3.11
C ILE A 818 13.21 22.85 4.09
N ARG A 819 13.48 21.60 3.70
CA ARG A 819 13.42 20.44 4.61
C ARG A 819 14.62 20.40 5.57
N ALA A 820 15.80 20.82 5.13
CA ALA A 820 16.99 20.93 5.97
C ALA A 820 16.88 22.08 7.00
N GLU A 821 16.36 23.25 6.59
CA GLU A 821 16.15 24.40 7.48
C GLU A 821 15.16 24.12 8.63
N ARG A 822 14.30 23.11 8.50
CA ARG A 822 13.36 22.69 9.57
C ARG A 822 13.99 21.79 10.66
N LEU A 823 15.29 21.54 10.60
CA LEU A 823 16.04 20.79 11.62
C LEU A 823 16.75 21.69 12.65
N GLU A 824 16.82 23.00 12.43
CA GLU A 824 17.32 23.94 13.45
C GLU A 824 16.19 24.46 14.37
N PRO A 825 16.41 24.52 15.70
CA PRO A 825 15.46 25.14 16.62
C PRO A 825 15.42 26.66 16.39
N PRO A 826 14.25 27.33 16.59
CA PRO A 826 14.14 28.77 16.38
C PRO A 826 15.07 29.57 17.32
N PRO A 827 15.66 30.69 16.87
CA PRO A 827 16.53 31.50 17.71
C PRO A 827 15.77 32.09 18.90
N GLU A 828 16.41 32.09 20.08
CA GLU A 828 15.85 32.73 21.28
C GLU A 828 15.74 34.25 21.07
N TYR A 829 14.51 34.76 21.11
CA TYR A 829 14.24 36.19 21.11
C TYR A 829 14.65 36.80 22.47
N ILE A 830 15.72 37.59 22.46
CA ILE A 830 16.06 38.48 23.56
C ILE A 830 15.07 39.66 23.52
N GLU A 831 14.15 39.70 24.50
CA GLU A 831 13.22 40.82 24.67
C GLU A 831 13.97 42.11 25.09
N GLY A 832 13.60 43.24 24.48
CA GLY A 832 14.10 44.59 24.78
C GLY A 832 12.98 45.62 24.79
#